data_AF-A0A536LVX2-F1
#
_entry.id   AF-A0A536LVX2-F1
#
_cell.length_a   1.000
_cell.length_b   1.000
_cell.length_c   1.000
_cell.angle_alpha   90.00
_cell.angle_beta   90.00
_cell.angle_gamma   90.00
#
_symmetry.space_group_name_H-M   'P 1'
#
loop_
_entity.id
_entity.type
_entity.pdbx_description
1 polymer ?
#
loop_
_entity_poly.entity_id
_entity_poly.type
_entity_poly.pdbx_seq_one_letter_code
_entity_poly.pdbx_strand_id
1 'polypeptide(L)'
;MIVALIVVAAVILLLLFLIVAGGMLIVVGGQQVGVVERRYFGRTLPAGRVVAMRDEVGVQARVLPPGLHIMFPFIYVVRKTDMLMISEDEVGILESIDGLPLEPGRIFARHVEGHDTFQDGEAFLRNGGQKGPQIDILPPGQYRINTYLFTIRAQPVVTISKGQVGVVSARDGDPITPGRLLARKVQGHQAFQDGEAFLRAGGQLGPQIEVILPGRYRINTDLFNVEVHPATIVAANQVGLVTAKDGAPLPSGELVAVSAEGHNDFQDASAYLGAGGQRGPQYDLLKPGTYYINPLMFDVQLDKVAIVQRGEVAVLVSNVGKEPEDIPHEERLSGRERYVVPAGFRGIQSEVAGPGVYYLNRWAYIAYIIPTTNLTIDWAEESGGNGDPGTDATGASGVRRVQLFNPLAVISRDGFEMRVSVKVVIRVRPDQAPLMVAKIGSIENLIDHVIHPMIDSSFRNQASSSEAMNFMQDRADEQAKAHARTREELEKYHVECVSVLISQIILPQELMEIHTRRVIAAQQQAMFIEQQKAEHERIATENTRAKADKQIELVAAQIGVQIADQTKKKTIIEAEGRARAVQVEGEAEGKKILAIGTATAEAYDKQVEAVGQLNLAGIEVTKSIAGAGLKITPDIMVGGADGAGGANVFTAFIAQLLASNRNALTTSPDQPENGGQPNR
;
A
#
# COMPACT_ATOMS: atom_id res chain seq x y z
N MET A 1 2.19 -80.03 -112.04
CA MET A 1 2.23 -78.55 -112.05
C MET A 1 0.99 -77.94 -111.40
N ILE A 2 -0.22 -78.15 -111.93
CA ILE A 2 -1.46 -77.51 -111.41
C ILE A 2 -1.80 -77.92 -109.97
N VAL A 3 -1.69 -79.21 -109.62
CA VAL A 3 -2.01 -79.71 -108.26
C VAL A 3 -1.09 -79.12 -107.19
N ALA A 4 0.22 -78.99 -107.49
CA ALA A 4 1.18 -78.38 -106.57
C ALA A 4 0.89 -76.88 -106.34
N LEU A 5 0.43 -76.16 -107.37
CA LEU A 5 0.05 -74.75 -107.27
C LEU A 5 -1.20 -74.56 -106.39
N ILE A 6 -2.18 -75.46 -106.49
CA ILE A 6 -3.40 -75.44 -105.66
C ILE A 6 -3.05 -75.71 -104.19
N VAL A 7 -2.16 -76.67 -103.90
CA VAL A 7 -1.73 -76.97 -102.53
C VAL A 7 -0.95 -75.80 -101.93
N VAL A 8 -0.03 -75.18 -102.67
CA VAL A 8 0.69 -73.98 -102.21
C VAL A 8 -0.25 -72.80 -101.99
N ALA A 9 -1.21 -72.56 -102.88
CA ALA A 9 -2.24 -71.54 -102.70
C ALA A 9 -3.10 -71.82 -101.47
N ALA A 10 -3.51 -73.07 -101.24
CA ALA A 10 -4.29 -73.46 -100.07
C ALA A 10 -3.50 -73.28 -98.76
N VAL A 11 -2.21 -73.60 -98.75
CA VAL A 11 -1.34 -73.38 -97.59
C VAL A 11 -1.15 -71.89 -97.33
N ILE A 12 -0.90 -71.06 -98.36
CA ILE A 12 -0.81 -69.60 -98.21
C ILE A 12 -2.12 -69.02 -97.69
N LEU A 13 -3.26 -69.48 -98.21
CA LEU A 13 -4.58 -69.02 -97.80
C LEU A 13 -4.91 -69.46 -96.37
N LEU A 14 -4.51 -70.67 -95.96
CA LEU A 14 -4.59 -71.15 -94.58
C LEU A 14 -3.70 -70.34 -93.64
N LEU A 15 -2.47 -70.02 -94.06
CA LEU A 15 -1.51 -69.25 -93.26
C LEU A 15 -1.98 -67.80 -93.11
N LEU A 16 -2.49 -67.20 -94.19
CA LEU A 16 -3.13 -65.89 -94.18
C LEU A 16 -4.40 -65.88 -93.33
N PHE A 17 -5.21 -66.95 -93.41
CA PHE A 17 -6.37 -67.14 -92.55
C PHE A 17 -5.97 -67.26 -91.06
N LEU A 18 -4.93 -68.02 -90.72
CA LEU A 18 -4.44 -68.16 -89.35
C LEU A 18 -3.83 -66.87 -88.80
N ILE A 19 -3.12 -66.09 -89.63
CA ILE A 19 -2.61 -64.77 -89.26
C ILE A 19 -3.77 -63.81 -88.98
N VAL A 20 -4.77 -63.78 -89.88
CA VAL A 20 -5.94 -62.92 -89.72
C VAL A 20 -6.78 -63.37 -88.52
N ALA A 21 -7.01 -64.68 -88.34
CA ALA A 21 -7.76 -65.25 -87.22
C ALA A 21 -7.03 -65.10 -85.88
N GLY A 22 -5.71 -65.21 -85.85
CA GLY A 22 -4.88 -64.92 -84.67
C GLY A 22 -4.95 -63.45 -84.27
N GLY A 23 -5.02 -62.54 -85.25
CA GLY A 23 -5.27 -61.12 -85.03
C GLY A 23 -6.71 -60.78 -84.62
N MET A 24 -7.66 -61.71 -84.74
CA MET A 24 -9.06 -61.47 -84.31
C MET A 24 -9.27 -61.62 -82.80
N LEU A 25 -8.42 -62.37 -82.10
CA LEU A 25 -8.56 -62.65 -80.68
C LEU A 25 -7.73 -61.66 -79.85
N ILE A 26 -8.41 -60.73 -79.21
CA ILE A 26 -7.77 -59.74 -78.34
C ILE A 26 -8.13 -60.06 -76.89
N VAL A 27 -7.12 -60.40 -76.10
CA VAL A 27 -7.27 -60.57 -74.65
C VAL A 27 -6.91 -59.26 -73.96
N VAL A 28 -7.88 -58.66 -73.28
CA VAL A 28 -7.65 -57.52 -72.38
C VAL A 28 -7.35 -58.07 -70.99
N GLY A 29 -6.19 -57.71 -70.43
CA GLY A 29 -5.75 -58.19 -69.12
C GLY A 29 -6.70 -57.77 -67.98
N GLY A 30 -6.65 -58.49 -66.86
CA GLY A 30 -7.54 -58.26 -65.70
C GLY A 30 -7.48 -56.84 -65.11
N GLN A 31 -6.34 -56.17 -65.22
CA GLN A 31 -6.12 -54.80 -64.74
C GLN A 31 -6.05 -53.77 -65.89
N GLN A 32 -6.46 -54.18 -67.09
CA GLN A 32 -6.41 -53.34 -68.29
C GLN A 32 -7.82 -53.04 -68.80
N VAL A 33 -7.93 -51.92 -69.48
CA VAL A 33 -9.10 -51.49 -70.24
C VAL A 33 -8.71 -51.34 -71.71
N GLY A 34 -9.56 -51.81 -72.61
CA GLY A 34 -9.32 -51.71 -74.06
C GLY A 34 -10.00 -50.49 -74.66
N VAL A 35 -9.25 -49.47 -75.04
CA VAL A 35 -9.75 -48.33 -75.83
C VAL A 35 -9.79 -48.75 -77.31
N VAL A 36 -10.97 -48.71 -77.92
CA VAL A 36 -11.20 -49.20 -79.29
C VAL A 36 -11.13 -48.05 -80.29
N GLU A 37 -10.45 -48.23 -81.41
CA GLU A 37 -10.42 -47.31 -82.54
C GLU A 37 -10.97 -48.04 -83.78
N ARG A 38 -11.94 -47.45 -84.47
CA ARG A 38 -12.54 -47.99 -85.70
C ARG A 38 -12.04 -47.21 -86.91
N ARG A 39 -11.37 -47.84 -87.89
CA ARG A 39 -10.59 -47.12 -88.91
C ARG A 39 -11.24 -46.87 -90.27
N TYR A 40 -11.98 -47.83 -90.82
CA TYR A 40 -12.33 -47.78 -92.26
C TYR A 40 -13.83 -47.81 -92.60
N PHE A 41 -14.65 -48.48 -91.80
CA PHE A 41 -16.08 -48.69 -92.11
C PHE A 41 -16.94 -47.99 -91.08
N GLY A 42 -17.90 -47.15 -91.45
CA GLY A 42 -18.83 -46.51 -90.51
C GLY A 42 -19.29 -45.13 -90.99
N ARG A 43 -20.10 -44.44 -90.17
CA ARG A 43 -20.44 -43.03 -90.36
C ARG A 43 -19.22 -42.16 -90.04
N THR A 44 -19.06 -41.03 -90.73
CA THR A 44 -18.03 -40.05 -90.39
C THR A 44 -18.37 -39.33 -89.10
N LEU A 45 -17.36 -38.98 -88.30
CA LEU A 45 -17.51 -38.17 -87.09
C LEU A 45 -18.23 -36.83 -87.40
N PRO A 46 -19.27 -36.46 -86.64
CA PRO A 46 -19.89 -35.14 -86.73
C PRO A 46 -18.89 -34.02 -86.45
N ALA A 47 -19.06 -32.86 -87.10
CA ALA A 47 -18.18 -31.71 -86.87
C ALA A 47 -18.21 -31.25 -85.40
N GLY A 48 -17.03 -31.05 -84.81
CA GLY A 48 -16.87 -30.61 -83.42
C GLY A 48 -16.73 -31.73 -82.37
N ARG A 49 -16.90 -33.00 -82.78
CA ARG A 49 -16.68 -34.18 -81.94
C ARG A 49 -15.34 -34.86 -82.28
N VAL A 50 -14.65 -35.37 -81.28
CA VAL A 50 -13.32 -36.02 -81.39
C VAL A 50 -13.40 -37.52 -81.10
N VAL A 51 -14.42 -37.95 -80.35
CA VAL A 51 -14.67 -39.32 -79.89
C VAL A 51 -15.87 -39.90 -80.63
N ALA A 52 -15.70 -41.08 -81.21
CA ALA A 52 -16.70 -41.74 -82.04
C ALA A 52 -17.70 -42.57 -81.21
N MET A 53 -18.96 -42.57 -81.65
CA MET A 53 -19.99 -43.51 -81.18
C MET A 53 -19.83 -44.89 -81.87
N ARG A 54 -20.59 -45.90 -81.42
CA ARG A 54 -20.51 -47.32 -81.86
C ARG A 54 -20.43 -47.53 -83.39
N ASP A 55 -21.14 -46.71 -84.16
CA ASP A 55 -21.23 -46.80 -85.63
C ASP A 55 -20.40 -45.78 -86.40
N GLU A 56 -19.60 -44.97 -85.70
CA GLU A 56 -18.76 -43.91 -86.26
C GLU A 56 -17.30 -44.36 -86.40
N VAL A 57 -16.60 -43.83 -87.40
CA VAL A 57 -15.16 -44.05 -87.61
C VAL A 57 -14.37 -43.13 -86.68
N GLY A 58 -13.43 -43.68 -85.90
CA GLY A 58 -12.62 -42.96 -84.92
C GLY A 58 -12.38 -43.74 -83.63
N VAL A 59 -11.74 -43.09 -82.64
CA VAL A 59 -11.57 -43.64 -81.28
C VAL A 59 -12.92 -43.64 -80.58
N GLN A 60 -13.37 -44.81 -80.15
CA GLN A 60 -14.70 -45.05 -79.62
C GLN A 60 -14.84 -44.52 -78.18
N ALA A 61 -16.03 -44.03 -77.84
CA ALA A 61 -16.37 -43.61 -76.47
C ALA A 61 -16.42 -44.80 -75.50
N ARG A 62 -16.93 -45.94 -75.96
CA ARG A 62 -17.02 -47.18 -75.19
C ARG A 62 -15.64 -47.84 -75.02
N VAL A 63 -15.46 -48.50 -73.89
CA VAL A 63 -14.28 -49.31 -73.59
C VAL A 63 -14.60 -50.80 -73.55
N LEU A 64 -13.60 -51.64 -73.78
CA LEU A 64 -13.71 -53.08 -73.61
C LEU A 64 -13.38 -53.47 -72.17
N PRO A 65 -14.26 -54.23 -71.49
CA PRO A 65 -13.95 -54.78 -70.18
C PRO A 65 -12.85 -55.86 -70.32
N PRO A 66 -12.20 -56.26 -69.21
CA PRO A 66 -11.27 -57.39 -69.21
C PRO A 66 -11.92 -58.66 -69.75
N GLY A 67 -11.15 -59.45 -70.51
CA GLY A 67 -11.63 -60.70 -71.10
C GLY A 67 -11.20 -60.90 -72.55
N LEU A 68 -11.68 -62.00 -73.12
CA LEU A 68 -11.47 -62.35 -74.53
C LEU A 68 -12.51 -61.65 -75.39
N HIS A 69 -12.06 -60.81 -76.32
CA HIS A 69 -12.90 -60.12 -77.29
C HIS A 69 -12.51 -60.51 -78.71
N ILE A 70 -13.52 -60.73 -79.56
CA ILE A 70 -13.33 -61.00 -80.99
C ILE A 70 -13.48 -59.69 -81.76
N MET A 71 -12.39 -59.20 -82.32
CA MET A 71 -12.35 -57.92 -83.06
C MET A 71 -11.60 -58.10 -84.37
N PHE A 72 -12.20 -57.70 -85.49
CA PHE A 72 -11.54 -57.80 -86.79
C PHE A 72 -10.38 -56.80 -86.90
N PRO A 73 -9.11 -57.25 -87.06
CA PRO A 73 -7.93 -56.40 -86.93
C PRO A 73 -7.80 -55.34 -88.03
N PHE A 74 -8.46 -55.55 -89.17
CA PHE A 74 -8.51 -54.58 -90.26
C PHE A 74 -9.60 -53.51 -90.05
N ILE A 75 -10.53 -53.68 -89.10
CA ILE A 75 -11.60 -52.71 -88.80
C ILE A 75 -11.29 -51.97 -87.50
N TYR A 76 -10.85 -52.71 -86.49
CA TYR A 76 -10.66 -52.23 -85.12
C TYR A 76 -9.22 -52.35 -84.67
N VAL A 77 -8.73 -51.31 -83.99
CA VAL A 77 -7.48 -51.33 -83.25
C VAL A 77 -7.79 -51.12 -81.77
N VAL A 78 -7.35 -52.04 -80.93
CA VAL A 78 -7.55 -51.95 -79.49
C VAL A 78 -6.24 -51.53 -78.84
N ARG A 79 -6.24 -50.38 -78.19
CA ARG A 79 -5.15 -49.93 -77.33
C ARG A 79 -5.47 -50.36 -75.91
N LYS A 80 -4.53 -51.06 -75.28
CA LYS A 80 -4.67 -51.50 -73.89
C LYS A 80 -4.07 -50.41 -73.00
N THR A 81 -4.86 -49.95 -72.05
CA THR A 81 -4.43 -48.99 -71.02
C THR A 81 -4.70 -49.63 -69.67
N ASP A 82 -3.91 -49.29 -68.66
CA ASP A 82 -4.16 -49.80 -67.30
C ASP A 82 -5.39 -49.11 -66.71
N MET A 83 -6.12 -49.82 -65.84
CA MET A 83 -7.26 -49.25 -65.13
C MET A 83 -6.80 -48.13 -64.19
N LEU A 84 -7.62 -47.10 -64.08
CA LEU A 84 -7.36 -46.01 -63.15
C LEU A 84 -7.61 -46.49 -61.72
N MET A 85 -6.62 -46.35 -60.84
CA MET A 85 -6.74 -46.62 -59.41
C MET A 85 -6.69 -45.30 -58.66
N ILE A 86 -7.71 -45.04 -57.85
CA ILE A 86 -7.77 -43.90 -56.93
C ILE A 86 -7.64 -44.44 -55.51
N SER A 87 -6.60 -44.01 -54.81
CA SER A 87 -6.31 -44.43 -53.44
C SER A 87 -7.37 -43.89 -52.46
N GLU A 88 -7.50 -44.50 -51.27
CA GLU A 88 -8.47 -44.05 -50.26
C GLU A 88 -8.27 -42.59 -49.79
N ASP A 89 -7.01 -42.13 -49.84
CA ASP A 89 -6.58 -40.79 -49.45
C ASP A 89 -6.57 -39.80 -50.62
N GLU A 90 -7.08 -40.21 -51.78
CA GLU A 90 -7.17 -39.41 -53.00
C GLU A 90 -8.63 -39.25 -53.46
N VAL A 91 -8.86 -38.22 -54.26
CA VAL A 91 -10.09 -37.96 -55.01
C VAL A 91 -9.72 -37.77 -56.47
N GLY A 92 -10.45 -38.40 -57.39
CA GLY A 92 -10.23 -38.21 -58.81
C GLY A 92 -11.03 -37.02 -59.31
N ILE A 93 -10.34 -36.03 -59.89
CA ILE A 93 -10.97 -34.90 -60.58
C ILE A 93 -10.92 -35.17 -62.08
N LEU A 94 -12.06 -35.01 -62.75
CA LEU A 94 -12.20 -35.35 -64.17
C LEU A 94 -12.37 -34.10 -65.05
N GLU A 95 -11.84 -34.21 -66.25
CA GLU A 95 -12.07 -33.29 -67.36
C GLU A 95 -12.45 -34.11 -68.59
N SER A 96 -13.58 -33.77 -69.24
CA SER A 96 -14.01 -34.40 -70.48
C SER A 96 -13.42 -33.67 -71.68
N ILE A 97 -12.79 -34.41 -72.60
CA ILE A 97 -12.21 -33.85 -73.82
C ILE A 97 -13.31 -33.54 -74.85
N ASP A 98 -14.42 -34.28 -74.80
CA ASP A 98 -15.50 -34.21 -75.79
C ASP A 98 -16.88 -34.16 -75.15
N GLY A 99 -17.87 -33.70 -75.90
CA GLY A 99 -19.24 -33.47 -75.42
C GLY A 99 -19.83 -32.15 -75.93
N LEU A 100 -21.02 -31.82 -75.42
CA LEU A 100 -21.66 -30.53 -75.66
C LEU A 100 -20.79 -29.40 -75.07
N PRO A 101 -20.81 -28.19 -75.66
CA PRO A 101 -20.14 -27.04 -75.06
C PRO A 101 -20.74 -26.69 -73.69
N LEU A 102 -19.90 -26.17 -72.79
CA LEU A 102 -20.34 -25.59 -71.52
C LEU A 102 -21.34 -24.46 -71.77
N GLU A 103 -22.25 -24.29 -70.82
CA GLU A 103 -23.20 -23.18 -70.87
C GLU A 103 -22.49 -21.83 -70.72
N PRO A 104 -22.91 -20.79 -71.44
CA PRO A 104 -22.31 -19.47 -71.33
C PRO A 104 -22.34 -18.97 -69.87
N GLY A 105 -21.15 -18.63 -69.33
CA GLY A 105 -20.99 -18.13 -67.96
C GLY A 105 -20.70 -19.19 -66.90
N ARG A 106 -20.77 -20.49 -67.24
CA ARG A 106 -20.32 -21.59 -66.39
C ARG A 106 -18.93 -22.07 -66.82
N ILE A 107 -18.15 -22.57 -65.86
CA ILE A 107 -16.80 -23.13 -66.11
C ILE A 107 -16.73 -24.63 -65.86
N PHE A 108 -17.66 -25.20 -65.08
CA PHE A 108 -17.78 -26.64 -64.88
C PHE A 108 -19.00 -27.23 -65.59
N ALA A 109 -18.84 -28.47 -66.05
CA ALA A 109 -19.86 -29.28 -66.68
C ALA A 109 -20.83 -29.87 -65.64
N ARG A 110 -22.13 -29.83 -65.96
CA ARG A 110 -23.20 -30.36 -65.10
C ARG A 110 -23.11 -31.87 -64.90
N HIS A 111 -23.64 -32.35 -63.77
CA HIS A 111 -23.83 -33.79 -63.55
C HIS A 111 -24.68 -34.42 -64.65
N VAL A 112 -24.29 -35.60 -65.12
CA VAL A 112 -25.05 -36.38 -66.10
C VAL A 112 -25.36 -37.77 -65.52
N GLU A 113 -26.63 -38.12 -65.49
CA GLU A 113 -27.04 -39.42 -64.94
C GLU A 113 -26.87 -40.56 -65.95
N GLY A 114 -26.73 -41.80 -65.46
CA GLY A 114 -26.86 -43.01 -66.27
C GLY A 114 -25.59 -43.55 -66.95
N HIS A 115 -24.40 -43.07 -66.59
CA HIS A 115 -23.12 -43.44 -67.22
C HIS A 115 -22.13 -44.24 -66.33
N ASP A 116 -22.62 -44.83 -65.22
CA ASP A 116 -21.83 -45.66 -64.29
C ASP A 116 -20.49 -45.02 -63.87
N THR A 117 -20.55 -43.78 -63.36
CA THR A 117 -19.38 -43.05 -62.84
C THR A 117 -18.26 -42.90 -63.89
N PHE A 118 -18.62 -42.38 -65.08
CA PHE A 118 -17.74 -42.15 -66.23
C PHE A 118 -17.11 -43.40 -66.86
N GLN A 119 -17.53 -44.61 -66.46
CA GLN A 119 -17.05 -45.85 -67.08
C GLN A 119 -17.75 -46.13 -68.42
N ASP A 120 -18.98 -45.67 -68.59
CA ASP A 120 -19.69 -45.72 -69.87
C ASP A 120 -19.65 -44.35 -70.58
N GLY A 121 -18.58 -44.14 -71.36
CA GLY A 121 -18.41 -42.93 -72.15
C GLY A 121 -19.46 -42.74 -73.24
N GLU A 122 -20.08 -43.81 -73.74
CA GLU A 122 -21.13 -43.72 -74.76
C GLU A 122 -22.44 -43.20 -74.13
N ALA A 123 -22.80 -43.72 -72.95
CA ALA A 123 -23.93 -43.23 -72.18
C ALA A 123 -23.73 -41.77 -71.75
N PHE A 124 -22.53 -41.38 -71.30
CA PHE A 124 -22.20 -40.00 -70.95
C PHE A 124 -22.47 -39.03 -72.12
N LEU A 125 -21.93 -39.32 -73.30
CA LEU A 125 -22.11 -38.45 -74.47
C LEU A 125 -23.57 -38.47 -74.98
N ARG A 126 -24.27 -39.60 -74.89
CA ARG A 126 -25.67 -39.73 -75.30
C ARG A 126 -26.62 -38.95 -74.39
N ASN A 127 -26.32 -38.90 -73.10
CA ASN A 127 -27.14 -38.23 -72.09
C ASN A 127 -26.83 -36.73 -71.97
N GLY A 128 -26.04 -36.17 -72.90
CA GLY A 128 -25.75 -34.74 -72.95
C GLY A 128 -24.51 -34.31 -72.17
N GLY A 129 -23.55 -35.22 -71.96
CA GLY A 129 -22.23 -34.91 -71.40
C GLY A 129 -21.59 -33.68 -72.03
N GLN A 130 -21.03 -32.81 -71.19
CA GLN A 130 -20.40 -31.55 -71.61
C GLN A 130 -18.88 -31.67 -71.58
N LYS A 131 -18.20 -31.00 -72.52
CA LYS A 131 -16.75 -30.92 -72.56
C LYS A 131 -16.20 -29.96 -71.51
N GLY A 132 -15.01 -30.21 -70.98
CA GLY A 132 -14.34 -29.41 -69.96
C GLY A 132 -14.34 -30.05 -68.57
N PRO A 133 -13.93 -29.30 -67.53
CA PRO A 133 -13.88 -29.78 -66.14
C PRO A 133 -15.26 -30.22 -65.64
N GLN A 134 -15.34 -31.38 -65.00
CA GLN A 134 -16.60 -31.92 -64.47
C GLN A 134 -16.79 -31.52 -63.00
N ILE A 135 -18.04 -31.33 -62.58
CA ILE A 135 -18.38 -31.07 -61.16
C ILE A 135 -18.14 -32.34 -60.33
N ASP A 136 -18.55 -33.48 -60.87
CA ASP A 136 -18.47 -34.76 -60.18
C ASP A 136 -17.03 -35.17 -59.91
N ILE A 137 -16.87 -35.90 -58.82
CA ILE A 137 -15.61 -36.50 -58.41
C ILE A 137 -15.69 -38.02 -58.49
N LEU A 138 -14.54 -38.66 -58.69
CA LEU A 138 -14.43 -40.11 -58.57
C LEU A 138 -14.07 -40.47 -57.12
N PRO A 139 -14.91 -41.30 -56.45
CA PRO A 139 -14.55 -41.85 -55.14
C PRO A 139 -13.36 -42.81 -55.25
N PRO A 140 -12.75 -43.23 -54.12
CA PRO A 140 -11.68 -44.22 -54.16
C PRO A 140 -12.17 -45.55 -54.75
N GLY A 141 -11.33 -46.18 -55.58
CA GLY A 141 -11.71 -47.38 -56.31
C GLY A 141 -10.89 -47.61 -57.58
N GLN A 142 -11.18 -48.72 -58.24
CA GLN A 142 -10.58 -49.07 -59.53
C GLN A 142 -11.62 -48.88 -60.63
N TYR A 143 -11.33 -48.00 -61.59
CA TYR A 143 -12.26 -47.58 -62.63
C TYR A 143 -11.79 -47.95 -64.02
N ARG A 144 -12.76 -48.36 -64.85
CA ARG A 144 -12.55 -48.68 -66.28
C ARG A 144 -12.89 -47.48 -67.14
N ILE A 145 -12.11 -46.41 -67.01
CA ILE A 145 -12.39 -45.16 -67.70
C ILE A 145 -11.66 -45.10 -69.05
N ASN A 146 -12.33 -44.53 -70.04
CA ASN A 146 -11.72 -44.23 -71.32
C ASN A 146 -10.77 -43.03 -71.19
N THR A 147 -9.46 -43.28 -71.09
CA THR A 147 -8.43 -42.24 -70.96
C THR A 147 -8.29 -41.33 -72.18
N TYR A 148 -8.92 -41.69 -73.31
CA TYR A 148 -9.00 -40.82 -74.48
C TYR A 148 -10.17 -39.83 -74.43
N LEU A 149 -11.26 -40.17 -73.73
CA LEU A 149 -12.41 -39.29 -73.55
C LEU A 149 -12.28 -38.42 -72.30
N PHE A 150 -11.72 -38.99 -71.21
CA PHE A 150 -11.61 -38.32 -69.92
C PHE A 150 -10.15 -38.23 -69.47
N THR A 151 -9.75 -37.03 -69.07
CA THR A 151 -8.50 -36.78 -68.35
C THR A 151 -8.80 -36.79 -66.85
N ILE A 152 -8.11 -37.63 -66.08
CA ILE A 152 -8.31 -37.73 -64.64
C ILE A 152 -7.04 -37.37 -63.89
N ARG A 153 -7.17 -36.56 -62.85
CA ARG A 153 -6.11 -36.19 -61.92
C ARG A 153 -6.47 -36.70 -60.54
N ALA A 154 -5.68 -37.61 -59.99
CA ALA A 154 -5.77 -37.98 -58.59
C ALA A 154 -5.18 -36.84 -57.76
N GLN A 155 -5.94 -36.35 -56.79
CA GLN A 155 -5.52 -35.31 -55.85
C GLN A 155 -5.77 -35.76 -54.42
N PRO A 156 -4.96 -35.32 -53.45
CA PRO A 156 -5.16 -35.69 -52.06
C PRO A 156 -6.49 -35.14 -51.53
N VAL A 157 -7.16 -35.92 -50.68
CA VAL A 157 -8.39 -35.52 -49.98
C VAL A 157 -8.10 -34.35 -49.03
N VAL A 158 -8.99 -33.35 -49.03
CA VAL A 158 -8.87 -32.19 -48.14
C VAL A 158 -9.04 -32.66 -46.69
N THR A 159 -8.00 -32.48 -45.88
CA THR A 159 -7.99 -32.88 -44.47
C THR A 159 -7.83 -31.66 -43.58
N ILE A 160 -8.82 -31.42 -42.73
CA ILE A 160 -8.82 -30.33 -41.76
C ILE A 160 -8.52 -30.95 -40.39
N SER A 161 -7.38 -30.59 -39.81
CA SER A 161 -6.96 -31.15 -38.52
C SER A 161 -7.81 -30.60 -37.38
N LYS A 162 -7.79 -31.29 -36.24
CA LYS A 162 -8.41 -30.76 -35.01
C LYS A 162 -7.78 -29.41 -34.64
N GLY A 163 -8.63 -28.46 -34.26
CA GLY A 163 -8.20 -27.09 -33.95
C GLY A 163 -7.95 -26.21 -35.18
N GLN A 164 -8.38 -26.66 -36.36
CA GLN A 164 -8.39 -25.86 -37.60
C GLN A 164 -9.82 -25.75 -38.14
N VAL A 165 -10.05 -24.76 -38.99
CA VAL A 165 -11.31 -24.51 -39.70
C VAL A 165 -11.01 -24.33 -41.19
N GLY A 166 -11.81 -24.96 -42.05
CA GLY A 166 -11.70 -24.79 -43.50
C GLY A 166 -12.60 -23.68 -44.01
N VAL A 167 -12.03 -22.72 -44.73
CA VAL A 167 -12.77 -21.68 -45.43
C VAL A 167 -12.78 -22.01 -46.91
N VAL A 168 -13.95 -21.91 -47.54
CA VAL A 168 -14.15 -22.35 -48.92
C VAL A 168 -14.38 -21.13 -49.82
N SER A 169 -13.76 -21.12 -50.99
CA SER A 169 -14.09 -20.19 -52.08
C SER A 169 -14.48 -20.96 -53.33
N ALA A 170 -15.69 -20.72 -53.84
CA ALA A 170 -16.17 -21.35 -55.06
C ALA A 170 -15.63 -20.62 -56.30
N ARG A 171 -15.26 -21.36 -57.35
CA ARG A 171 -14.81 -20.81 -58.64
C ARG A 171 -15.92 -20.72 -59.70
N ASP A 172 -17.04 -21.39 -59.46
CA ASP A 172 -18.24 -21.34 -60.30
C ASP A 172 -19.46 -21.13 -59.38
N GLY A 173 -20.50 -20.53 -59.93
CA GLY A 173 -21.67 -20.10 -59.18
C GLY A 173 -22.29 -18.84 -59.78
N ASP A 174 -23.43 -18.47 -59.24
CA ASP A 174 -24.04 -17.18 -59.52
C ASP A 174 -23.19 -16.05 -58.93
N PRO A 175 -23.24 -14.81 -59.45
CA PRO A 175 -22.48 -13.71 -58.86
C PRO A 175 -22.90 -13.43 -57.41
N ILE A 176 -21.94 -13.03 -56.56
CA ILE A 176 -22.21 -12.58 -55.19
C ILE A 176 -23.21 -11.41 -55.23
N THR A 177 -24.14 -11.41 -54.29
CA THR A 177 -25.09 -10.31 -54.13
C THR A 177 -24.36 -8.99 -53.90
N PRO A 178 -24.62 -7.93 -54.71
CA PRO A 178 -23.97 -6.65 -54.56
C PRO A 178 -24.08 -6.11 -53.12
N GLY A 179 -22.95 -5.63 -52.58
CA GLY A 179 -22.88 -5.09 -51.21
C GLY A 179 -22.54 -6.12 -50.12
N ARG A 180 -22.47 -7.41 -50.44
CA ARG A 180 -21.95 -8.47 -49.55
C ARG A 180 -20.49 -8.79 -49.88
N LEU A 181 -19.74 -9.23 -48.88
CA LEU A 181 -18.36 -9.68 -49.02
C LEU A 181 -18.28 -11.20 -49.22
N LEU A 182 -19.21 -11.95 -48.63
CA LEU A 182 -19.25 -13.40 -48.65
C LEU A 182 -20.50 -13.90 -49.39
N ALA A 183 -20.34 -15.01 -50.10
CA ALA A 183 -21.41 -15.77 -50.72
C ALA A 183 -22.34 -16.36 -49.65
N ARG A 184 -23.65 -16.30 -49.91
CA ARG A 184 -24.68 -16.82 -49.01
C ARG A 184 -24.56 -18.33 -48.79
N LYS A 185 -24.96 -18.80 -47.62
CA LYS A 185 -25.08 -20.23 -47.34
C LYS A 185 -26.17 -20.84 -48.22
N VAL A 186 -25.89 -22.03 -48.75
CA VAL A 186 -26.82 -22.81 -49.55
C VAL A 186 -27.13 -24.10 -48.82
N GLN A 187 -28.39 -24.56 -48.86
CA GLN A 187 -28.80 -25.79 -48.18
C GLN A 187 -28.77 -26.97 -49.16
N GLY A 188 -28.57 -28.18 -48.63
CA GLY A 188 -28.69 -29.43 -49.39
C GLY A 188 -27.37 -30.04 -49.86
N HIS A 189 -26.24 -29.33 -49.76
CA HIS A 189 -24.92 -29.89 -50.06
C HIS A 189 -24.22 -30.47 -48.82
N GLN A 190 -23.47 -31.55 -48.97
CA GLN A 190 -22.76 -32.21 -47.86
C GLN A 190 -21.35 -31.60 -47.67
N ALA A 191 -21.27 -30.42 -47.04
CA ALA A 191 -20.01 -29.70 -46.79
C ALA A 191 -19.13 -29.56 -48.05
N PHE A 192 -19.73 -29.09 -49.15
CA PHE A 192 -19.08 -28.88 -50.46
C PHE A 192 -18.52 -30.14 -51.15
N GLN A 193 -18.82 -31.35 -50.64
CA GLN A 193 -18.47 -32.60 -51.33
C GLN A 193 -19.38 -32.88 -52.53
N ASP A 194 -20.59 -32.33 -52.52
CA ASP A 194 -21.54 -32.40 -53.63
C ASP A 194 -21.62 -31.02 -54.30
N GLY A 195 -20.82 -30.84 -55.36
CA GLY A 195 -20.77 -29.59 -56.12
C GLY A 195 -22.02 -29.34 -56.96
N GLU A 196 -22.71 -30.39 -57.40
CA GLU A 196 -23.91 -30.28 -58.23
C GLU A 196 -25.07 -29.78 -57.38
N ALA A 197 -25.25 -30.35 -56.18
CA ALA A 197 -26.23 -29.85 -55.23
C ALA A 197 -25.97 -28.37 -54.86
N PHE A 198 -24.70 -27.98 -54.69
CA PHE A 198 -24.32 -26.59 -54.42
C PHE A 198 -24.72 -25.65 -55.56
N LEU A 199 -24.34 -25.96 -56.81
CA LEU A 199 -24.67 -25.09 -57.95
C LEU A 199 -26.18 -25.08 -58.25
N ARG A 200 -26.86 -26.23 -58.17
CA ARG A 200 -28.30 -26.36 -58.41
C ARG A 200 -29.13 -25.56 -57.40
N ALA A 201 -28.68 -25.50 -56.15
CA ALA A 201 -29.35 -24.72 -55.11
C ALA A 201 -28.98 -23.22 -55.13
N GLY A 202 -28.30 -22.74 -56.19
CA GLY A 202 -27.98 -21.33 -56.40
C GLY A 202 -26.77 -20.86 -55.60
N GLY A 203 -25.74 -21.71 -55.52
CA GLY A 203 -24.41 -21.40 -55.01
C GLY A 203 -23.78 -20.22 -55.74
N GLN A 204 -23.07 -19.38 -55.00
CA GLN A 204 -22.47 -18.15 -55.52
C GLN A 204 -20.95 -18.31 -55.68
N LEU A 205 -20.40 -17.65 -56.68
CA LEU A 205 -18.96 -17.50 -56.93
C LEU A 205 -18.28 -16.80 -55.75
N GLY A 206 -17.03 -17.15 -55.43
CA GLY A 206 -16.20 -16.44 -54.46
C GLY A 206 -16.21 -17.03 -53.04
N PRO A 207 -15.73 -16.28 -52.03
CA PRO A 207 -15.59 -16.78 -50.66
C PRO A 207 -16.94 -17.08 -50.02
N GLN A 208 -17.08 -18.26 -49.43
CA GLN A 208 -18.32 -18.74 -48.82
C GLN A 208 -18.42 -18.32 -47.35
N ILE A 209 -19.64 -18.03 -46.91
CA ILE A 209 -19.92 -17.74 -45.50
C ILE A 209 -19.82 -18.98 -44.61
N GLU A 210 -20.15 -20.15 -45.15
CA GLU A 210 -20.09 -21.43 -44.45
C GLU A 210 -18.66 -21.95 -44.37
N VAL A 211 -18.31 -22.51 -43.21
CA VAL A 211 -17.01 -23.11 -42.93
C VAL A 211 -17.13 -24.63 -42.83
N ILE A 212 -16.02 -25.30 -43.12
CA ILE A 212 -15.90 -26.75 -42.96
C ILE A 212 -15.19 -27.03 -41.63
N LEU A 213 -15.80 -27.91 -40.84
CA LEU A 213 -15.28 -28.36 -39.55
C LEU A 213 -14.11 -29.35 -39.71
N PRO A 214 -13.38 -29.70 -38.62
CA PRO A 214 -12.35 -30.74 -38.68
C PRO A 214 -12.87 -32.08 -39.20
N GLY A 215 -12.18 -32.66 -40.18
CA GLY A 215 -12.59 -33.88 -40.86
C GLY A 215 -11.82 -34.14 -42.15
N ARG A 216 -12.19 -35.21 -42.84
CA ARG A 216 -11.65 -35.58 -44.16
C ARG A 216 -12.77 -35.43 -45.18
N TYR A 217 -12.54 -34.58 -46.19
CA TYR A 217 -13.56 -34.18 -47.15
C TYR A 217 -13.11 -34.42 -48.58
N ARG A 218 -13.94 -35.15 -49.34
CA ARG A 218 -13.70 -35.39 -50.76
C ARG A 218 -14.32 -34.26 -51.56
N ILE A 219 -13.55 -33.20 -51.75
CA ILE A 219 -14.01 -31.97 -52.41
C ILE A 219 -13.33 -31.87 -53.76
N ASN A 220 -14.09 -31.43 -54.76
CA ASN A 220 -13.52 -31.02 -56.05
C ASN A 220 -12.75 -29.70 -55.84
N THR A 221 -11.44 -29.78 -55.67
CA THR A 221 -10.56 -28.63 -55.39
C THR A 221 -10.44 -27.66 -56.57
N ASP A 222 -10.78 -28.10 -57.79
CA ASP A 222 -10.83 -27.21 -58.94
C ASP A 222 -12.07 -26.30 -58.85
N LEU A 223 -13.20 -26.83 -58.38
CA LEU A 223 -14.44 -26.08 -58.16
C LEU A 223 -14.39 -25.25 -56.87
N PHE A 224 -13.83 -25.81 -55.79
CA PHE A 224 -13.78 -25.21 -54.47
C PHE A 224 -12.34 -25.09 -53.98
N ASN A 225 -11.84 -23.86 -53.86
CA ASN A 225 -10.57 -23.60 -53.19
C ASN A 225 -10.79 -23.65 -51.67
N VAL A 226 -10.10 -24.56 -50.98
CA VAL A 226 -10.22 -24.70 -49.51
C VAL A 226 -8.95 -24.21 -48.84
N GLU A 227 -9.08 -23.20 -48.00
CA GLU A 227 -8.01 -22.62 -47.20
C GLU A 227 -8.19 -23.03 -45.74
N VAL A 228 -7.13 -23.57 -45.12
CA VAL A 228 -7.18 -24.05 -43.74
C VAL A 228 -6.61 -22.99 -42.81
N HIS A 229 -7.41 -22.55 -41.85
CA HIS A 229 -7.04 -21.57 -40.83
C HIS A 229 -7.05 -22.20 -39.44
N PRO A 230 -6.26 -21.67 -38.48
CA PRO A 230 -6.37 -22.10 -37.10
C PRO A 230 -7.74 -21.71 -36.51
N ALA A 231 -8.30 -22.57 -35.66
CA ALA A 231 -9.48 -22.26 -34.88
C ALA A 231 -9.16 -21.21 -33.82
N THR A 232 -10.15 -20.40 -33.44
CA THR A 232 -10.00 -19.38 -32.41
C THR A 232 -10.02 -20.05 -31.04
N ILE A 233 -8.89 -19.99 -30.33
CA ILE A 233 -8.76 -20.54 -28.97
C ILE A 233 -8.68 -19.38 -27.99
N VAL A 234 -9.68 -19.27 -27.11
CA VAL A 234 -9.73 -18.28 -26.03
C VAL A 234 -9.33 -18.96 -24.74
N ALA A 235 -8.21 -18.53 -24.14
CA ALA A 235 -7.73 -19.07 -22.88
C ALA A 235 -8.61 -18.64 -21.68
N ALA A 236 -8.50 -19.35 -20.54
CA ALA A 236 -9.32 -19.08 -19.35
C ALA A 236 -9.16 -17.66 -18.77
N ASN A 237 -7.98 -17.06 -18.91
CA ASN A 237 -7.65 -15.70 -18.48
C ASN A 237 -7.79 -14.66 -19.61
N GLN A 238 -8.44 -15.04 -20.71
CA GLN A 238 -8.66 -14.17 -21.86
C GLN A 238 -10.13 -14.10 -22.23
N VAL A 239 -10.46 -13.08 -23.01
CA VAL A 239 -11.76 -12.87 -23.63
C VAL A 239 -11.53 -12.58 -25.12
N GLY A 240 -12.37 -13.14 -25.99
CA GLY A 240 -12.31 -12.84 -27.43
C GLY A 240 -13.23 -11.68 -27.78
N LEU A 241 -12.66 -10.57 -28.22
CA LEU A 241 -13.38 -9.42 -28.77
C LEU A 241 -13.56 -9.62 -30.27
N VAL A 242 -14.81 -9.61 -30.74
CA VAL A 242 -15.16 -9.95 -32.12
C VAL A 242 -15.46 -8.69 -32.92
N THR A 243 -14.94 -8.60 -34.15
CA THR A 243 -15.28 -7.56 -35.12
C THR A 243 -15.85 -8.21 -36.37
N ALA A 244 -17.07 -7.85 -36.76
CA ALA A 244 -17.71 -8.36 -37.98
C ALA A 244 -17.32 -7.51 -39.20
N LYS A 245 -16.91 -8.15 -40.29
CA LYS A 245 -16.51 -7.48 -41.54
C LYS A 245 -17.69 -7.20 -42.48
N ASP A 246 -18.72 -8.03 -42.44
CA ASP A 246 -19.97 -7.90 -43.21
C ASP A 246 -21.17 -7.83 -42.24
N GLY A 247 -22.27 -7.25 -42.69
CA GLY A 247 -23.46 -6.98 -41.89
C GLY A 247 -24.17 -5.68 -42.27
N ALA A 248 -25.27 -5.40 -41.59
CA ALA A 248 -25.89 -4.07 -41.63
C ALA A 248 -24.89 -3.01 -41.15
N PRO A 249 -24.90 -1.79 -41.70
CA PRO A 249 -24.03 -0.72 -41.20
C PRO A 249 -24.33 -0.42 -39.73
N LEU A 250 -23.27 -0.16 -38.95
CA LEU A 250 -23.40 0.29 -37.57
C LEU A 250 -24.22 1.60 -37.53
N PRO A 251 -25.21 1.73 -36.63
CA PRO A 251 -25.97 2.96 -36.46
C PRO A 251 -25.07 4.16 -36.17
N SER A 252 -25.44 5.34 -36.69
CA SER A 252 -24.67 6.56 -36.44
C SER A 252 -24.72 6.94 -34.95
N GLY A 253 -23.55 7.16 -34.35
CA GLY A 253 -23.41 7.50 -32.92
C GLY A 253 -23.07 6.32 -32.01
N GLU A 254 -23.25 5.09 -32.48
CA GLU A 254 -22.86 3.88 -31.77
C GLU A 254 -21.40 3.50 -32.07
N LEU A 255 -20.71 2.94 -31.08
CA LEU A 255 -19.33 2.47 -31.19
C LEU A 255 -19.22 0.95 -31.35
N VAL A 256 -20.25 0.24 -30.90
CA VAL A 256 -20.29 -1.21 -30.81
C VAL A 256 -21.65 -1.70 -31.31
N ALA A 257 -21.65 -2.75 -32.12
CA ALA A 257 -22.85 -3.36 -32.67
C ALA A 257 -23.72 -4.00 -31.59
N VAL A 258 -25.03 -3.94 -31.78
CA VAL A 258 -26.01 -4.58 -30.90
C VAL A 258 -25.83 -6.10 -30.95
N SER A 259 -26.07 -6.76 -29.81
CA SER A 259 -26.08 -8.23 -29.73
C SER A 259 -27.09 -8.83 -30.71
N ALA A 260 -26.66 -9.86 -31.42
CA ALA A 260 -27.51 -10.66 -32.31
C ALA A 260 -27.75 -12.02 -31.65
N GLU A 261 -28.94 -12.60 -31.79
CA GLU A 261 -29.22 -13.92 -31.21
C GLU A 261 -29.16 -15.02 -32.28
N GLY A 262 -28.92 -16.27 -31.85
CA GLY A 262 -29.04 -17.46 -32.70
C GLY A 262 -27.81 -17.85 -33.53
N HIS A 263 -26.69 -17.13 -33.44
CA HIS A 263 -25.47 -17.39 -34.21
C HIS A 263 -24.42 -18.29 -33.52
N ASN A 264 -24.75 -18.89 -32.36
CA ASN A 264 -23.91 -19.84 -31.63
C ASN A 264 -22.46 -19.36 -31.42
N ASP A 265 -22.29 -18.21 -30.76
CA ASP A 265 -20.98 -17.60 -30.51
C ASP A 265 -20.16 -17.34 -31.79
N PHE A 266 -20.86 -16.87 -32.83
CA PHE A 266 -20.31 -16.46 -34.14
C PHE A 266 -19.80 -17.62 -35.01
N GLN A 267 -20.10 -18.86 -34.62
CA GLN A 267 -19.80 -20.04 -35.43
C GLN A 267 -20.75 -20.20 -36.62
N ASP A 268 -22.00 -19.72 -36.51
CA ASP A 268 -22.92 -19.64 -37.64
C ASP A 268 -23.05 -18.20 -38.15
N ALA A 269 -22.16 -17.85 -39.08
CA ALA A 269 -22.13 -16.56 -39.75
C ALA A 269 -23.41 -16.28 -40.58
N SER A 270 -24.06 -17.32 -41.11
CA SER A 270 -25.29 -17.16 -41.89
C SER A 270 -26.46 -16.79 -40.99
N ALA A 271 -26.57 -17.44 -39.83
CA ALA A 271 -27.58 -17.09 -38.82
C ALA A 271 -27.36 -15.68 -38.29
N TYR A 272 -26.10 -15.27 -38.06
CA TYR A 272 -25.74 -13.91 -37.65
C TYR A 272 -26.25 -12.85 -38.63
N LEU A 273 -25.98 -13.02 -39.93
CA LEU A 273 -26.48 -12.09 -40.95
C LEU A 273 -28.01 -12.14 -41.10
N GLY A 274 -28.61 -13.33 -40.96
CA GLY A 274 -30.06 -13.51 -41.01
C GLY A 274 -30.80 -12.82 -39.87
N ALA A 275 -30.19 -12.74 -38.69
CA ALA A 275 -30.71 -12.03 -37.52
C ALA A 275 -30.54 -10.49 -37.60
N GLY A 276 -29.98 -9.96 -38.69
CA GLY A 276 -29.73 -8.53 -38.85
C GLY A 276 -28.42 -8.05 -38.22
N GLY A 277 -27.44 -8.95 -38.03
CA GLY A 277 -26.13 -8.63 -37.48
C GLY A 277 -25.45 -7.45 -38.18
N GLN A 278 -24.81 -6.59 -37.39
CA GLN A 278 -24.19 -5.34 -37.86
C GLN A 278 -22.68 -5.52 -38.07
N ARG A 279 -22.08 -4.78 -39.00
CA ARG A 279 -20.62 -4.78 -39.21
C ARG A 279 -19.94 -3.84 -38.21
N GLY A 280 -18.69 -4.13 -37.86
CA GLY A 280 -17.89 -3.39 -36.88
C GLY A 280 -17.64 -4.18 -35.59
N PRO A 281 -17.11 -3.52 -34.54
CA PRO A 281 -16.88 -4.12 -33.23
C PRO A 281 -18.20 -4.64 -32.64
N GLN A 282 -18.20 -5.86 -32.12
CA GLN A 282 -19.39 -6.51 -31.58
C GLN A 282 -19.52 -6.31 -30.07
N TYR A 283 -20.75 -6.24 -29.57
CA TYR A 283 -21.01 -6.19 -28.14
C TYR A 283 -20.74 -7.54 -27.49
N ASP A 284 -21.20 -8.62 -28.13
CA ASP A 284 -20.98 -9.97 -27.66
C ASP A 284 -19.51 -10.38 -27.76
N LEU A 285 -19.10 -11.18 -26.80
CA LEU A 285 -17.72 -11.63 -26.61
C LEU A 285 -17.65 -13.15 -26.62
N LEU A 286 -16.47 -13.67 -26.93
CA LEU A 286 -16.18 -15.09 -26.81
C LEU A 286 -15.62 -15.39 -25.43
N LYS A 287 -16.29 -16.30 -24.73
CA LYS A 287 -15.83 -16.86 -23.45
C LYS A 287 -14.69 -17.85 -23.69
N PRO A 288 -13.95 -18.30 -22.66
CA PRO A 288 -12.91 -19.31 -22.83
C PRO A 288 -13.43 -20.58 -23.50
N GLY A 289 -12.74 -21.03 -24.55
CA GLY A 289 -13.19 -22.14 -25.39
C GLY A 289 -12.50 -22.17 -26.75
N THR A 290 -12.81 -23.18 -27.54
CA THR A 290 -12.35 -23.33 -28.94
C THR A 290 -13.53 -23.11 -29.87
N TYR A 291 -13.42 -22.15 -30.77
CA TYR A 291 -14.48 -21.76 -31.69
C TYR A 291 -14.01 -21.90 -33.14
N TYR A 292 -14.86 -22.50 -33.98
CA TYR A 292 -14.63 -22.62 -35.42
C TYR A 292 -15.29 -21.46 -36.16
N ILE A 293 -14.68 -20.28 -36.06
CA ILE A 293 -15.20 -19.04 -36.61
C ILE A 293 -14.63 -18.82 -38.01
N ASN A 294 -15.44 -18.27 -38.92
CA ASN A 294 -14.97 -17.88 -40.25
C ASN A 294 -14.10 -16.60 -40.17
N PRO A 295 -12.77 -16.66 -40.38
CA PRO A 295 -11.88 -15.50 -40.30
C PRO A 295 -12.12 -14.45 -41.40
N LEU A 296 -12.79 -14.82 -42.49
CA LEU A 296 -13.19 -13.88 -43.53
C LEU A 296 -14.42 -13.06 -43.12
N MET A 297 -15.26 -13.59 -42.23
CA MET A 297 -16.43 -12.90 -41.70
C MET A 297 -16.13 -12.11 -40.44
N PHE A 298 -15.41 -12.73 -39.49
CA PHE A 298 -15.17 -12.20 -38.17
C PHE A 298 -13.67 -12.15 -37.89
N ASP A 299 -13.21 -11.03 -37.35
CA ASP A 299 -11.88 -10.88 -36.77
C ASP A 299 -11.99 -11.01 -35.25
N VAL A 300 -11.15 -11.85 -34.63
CA VAL A 300 -11.18 -12.07 -33.17
C VAL A 300 -9.87 -11.62 -32.56
N GLN A 301 -9.95 -10.63 -31.67
CA GLN A 301 -8.83 -10.14 -30.90
C GLN A 301 -8.92 -10.65 -29.46
N LEU A 302 -7.83 -11.23 -28.96
CA LEU A 302 -7.78 -11.76 -27.60
C LEU A 302 -7.32 -10.65 -26.65
N ASP A 303 -8.10 -10.42 -25.60
CA ASP A 303 -7.77 -9.48 -24.52
C ASP A 303 -7.78 -10.17 -23.15
N LYS A 304 -7.17 -9.53 -22.15
CA LYS A 304 -7.13 -10.07 -20.79
C LYS A 304 -8.44 -9.81 -20.06
N VAL A 305 -8.85 -10.77 -19.24
CA VAL A 305 -10.01 -10.61 -18.35
C VAL A 305 -9.76 -9.53 -17.30
N ALA A 306 -10.82 -8.83 -16.89
CA ALA A 306 -10.76 -7.89 -15.78
C ALA A 306 -10.79 -8.67 -14.46
N ILE A 307 -9.71 -8.56 -13.69
CA ILE A 307 -9.56 -9.24 -12.39
C ILE A 307 -9.71 -8.17 -11.30
N VAL A 308 -10.72 -8.33 -10.44
CA VAL A 308 -10.94 -7.47 -9.28
C VAL A 308 -10.53 -8.24 -8.04
N GLN A 309 -9.53 -7.76 -7.31
CA GLN A 309 -9.02 -8.46 -6.14
C GLN A 309 -9.90 -8.22 -4.90
N ARG A 310 -9.72 -9.04 -3.87
CA ARG A 310 -10.40 -8.83 -2.60
C ARG A 310 -9.92 -7.53 -1.96
N GLY A 311 -10.86 -6.69 -1.54
CA GLY A 311 -10.57 -5.34 -1.04
C GLY A 311 -10.57 -4.27 -2.13
N GLU A 312 -10.86 -4.63 -3.38
CA GLU A 312 -11.08 -3.71 -4.50
C GLU A 312 -12.51 -3.86 -5.03
N VAL A 313 -13.00 -2.82 -5.71
CA VAL A 313 -14.22 -2.83 -6.51
C VAL A 313 -13.93 -2.23 -7.87
N ALA A 314 -14.62 -2.68 -8.91
CA ALA A 314 -14.53 -2.06 -10.23
C ALA A 314 -15.75 -1.18 -10.50
N VAL A 315 -15.49 0.10 -10.79
CA VAL A 315 -16.47 1.04 -11.31
C VAL A 315 -16.44 0.93 -12.83
N LEU A 316 -17.59 0.60 -13.43
CA LEU A 316 -17.71 0.44 -14.87
C LEU A 316 -18.19 1.74 -15.50
N VAL A 317 -17.61 2.12 -16.63
CA VAL A 317 -18.09 3.21 -17.49
C VAL A 317 -18.54 2.57 -18.79
N SER A 318 -19.83 2.68 -19.10
CA SER A 318 -20.40 2.14 -20.33
C SER A 318 -20.36 3.19 -21.44
N ASN A 319 -19.83 2.79 -22.60
CA ASN A 319 -19.86 3.56 -23.83
C ASN A 319 -21.08 3.23 -24.71
N VAL A 320 -21.88 2.26 -24.29
CA VAL A 320 -23.03 1.73 -25.02
C VAL A 320 -24.31 1.90 -24.20
N GLY A 321 -25.47 1.80 -24.85
CA GLY A 321 -26.77 1.93 -24.20
C GLY A 321 -27.41 3.30 -24.44
N LYS A 322 -28.56 3.53 -23.78
CA LYS A 322 -29.37 4.75 -23.98
C LYS A 322 -28.65 5.99 -23.47
N GLU A 323 -28.95 7.14 -24.07
CA GLU A 323 -28.37 8.40 -23.62
C GLU A 323 -28.91 8.79 -22.22
N PRO A 324 -28.09 9.45 -21.38
CA PRO A 324 -28.50 9.87 -20.03
C PRO A 324 -29.70 10.84 -19.97
N GLU A 325 -30.04 11.47 -21.09
CA GLU A 325 -31.18 12.38 -21.20
C GLU A 325 -32.52 11.64 -21.05
N ASP A 326 -32.55 10.36 -21.41
CA ASP A 326 -33.75 9.51 -21.36
C ASP A 326 -34.06 8.95 -19.96
N ILE A 327 -33.22 9.24 -18.96
CA ILE A 327 -33.43 8.76 -17.59
C ILE A 327 -34.69 9.44 -16.98
N PRO A 328 -35.62 8.68 -16.38
CA PRO A 328 -36.78 9.25 -15.67
C PRO A 328 -36.34 10.25 -14.59
N HIS A 329 -37.12 11.32 -14.38
CA HIS A 329 -36.75 12.38 -13.45
C HIS A 329 -36.59 11.90 -11.98
N GLU A 330 -37.29 10.82 -11.60
CA GLU A 330 -37.24 10.22 -10.27
C GLU A 330 -35.95 9.43 -9.99
N GLU A 331 -35.34 8.83 -11.02
CA GLU A 331 -34.09 8.05 -10.90
C GLU A 331 -32.84 8.91 -11.15
N ARG A 332 -33.03 10.16 -11.58
CA ARG A 332 -31.95 11.09 -11.87
C ARG A 332 -31.42 11.65 -10.56
N LEU A 333 -30.18 11.30 -10.21
CA LEU A 333 -29.46 11.92 -9.09
C LEU A 333 -29.45 13.45 -9.25
N SER A 334 -29.84 14.17 -8.20
CA SER A 334 -29.96 15.63 -8.23
C SER A 334 -28.58 16.30 -8.06
N GLY A 335 -28.20 17.21 -8.97
CA GLY A 335 -27.01 18.06 -8.83
C GLY A 335 -25.84 17.71 -9.77
N ARG A 336 -24.60 17.93 -9.32
CA ARG A 336 -23.32 17.68 -10.06
C ARG A 336 -23.00 16.18 -10.24
N GLU A 337 -23.89 15.29 -9.80
CA GLU A 337 -23.79 13.82 -9.84
C GLU A 337 -24.48 13.20 -11.08
N ARG A 338 -24.86 14.05 -12.05
CA ARG A 338 -25.61 13.71 -13.28
C ARG A 338 -24.96 12.64 -14.17
N TYR A 339 -23.68 12.34 -13.96
CA TYR A 339 -22.90 11.41 -14.80
C TYR A 339 -22.97 9.95 -14.32
N VAL A 340 -23.48 9.70 -13.12
CA VAL A 340 -23.72 8.35 -12.62
C VAL A 340 -25.11 7.90 -13.03
N VAL A 341 -25.17 6.77 -13.74
CA VAL A 341 -26.35 6.26 -14.42
C VAL A 341 -26.64 4.82 -13.97
N PRO A 342 -27.91 4.38 -14.00
CA PRO A 342 -28.26 2.99 -13.76
C PRO A 342 -27.83 2.09 -14.93
N ALA A 343 -27.90 0.78 -14.72
CA ALA A 343 -27.55 -0.22 -15.73
C ALA A 343 -28.33 -0.02 -17.05
N GLY A 344 -27.61 -0.08 -18.18
CA GLY A 344 -28.19 0.02 -19.52
C GLY A 344 -28.17 1.43 -20.14
N PHE A 345 -27.70 2.43 -19.39
CA PHE A 345 -27.44 3.77 -19.91
C PHE A 345 -25.94 3.98 -20.12
N ARG A 346 -25.61 4.80 -21.12
CA ARG A 346 -24.24 5.24 -21.38
C ARG A 346 -23.77 6.15 -20.25
N GLY A 347 -22.58 5.90 -19.70
CA GLY A 347 -22.02 6.66 -18.58
C GLY A 347 -21.46 5.80 -17.47
N ILE A 348 -21.15 6.43 -16.34
CA ILE A 348 -20.56 5.77 -15.17
C ILE A 348 -21.67 4.98 -14.46
N GLN A 349 -21.52 3.67 -14.33
CA GLN A 349 -22.53 2.81 -13.74
C GLN A 349 -22.60 3.02 -12.22
N SER A 350 -23.82 3.11 -11.68
CA SER A 350 -24.07 3.21 -10.24
C SER A 350 -23.72 1.92 -9.50
N GLU A 351 -23.88 0.77 -10.16
CA GLU A 351 -23.53 -0.53 -9.61
C GLU A 351 -22.03 -0.82 -9.82
N VAL A 352 -21.38 -1.25 -8.75
CA VAL A 352 -19.96 -1.64 -8.77
C VAL A 352 -19.82 -3.15 -8.82
N ALA A 353 -18.83 -3.62 -9.59
CA ALA A 353 -18.49 -5.04 -9.63
C ALA A 353 -17.59 -5.39 -8.45
N GLY A 354 -17.99 -6.39 -7.65
CA GLY A 354 -17.23 -6.89 -6.51
C GLY A 354 -16.01 -7.73 -6.93
N PRO A 355 -15.26 -8.30 -5.97
CA PRO A 355 -14.11 -9.15 -6.26
C PRO A 355 -14.49 -10.37 -7.11
N GLY A 356 -13.73 -10.62 -8.18
CA GLY A 356 -14.04 -11.69 -9.14
C GLY A 356 -13.29 -11.54 -10.46
N VAL A 357 -13.54 -12.49 -11.36
CA VAL A 357 -13.05 -12.45 -12.74
C VAL A 357 -14.21 -12.12 -13.65
N TYR A 358 -14.08 -11.06 -14.45
CA TYR A 358 -15.12 -10.58 -15.34
C TYR A 358 -14.64 -10.62 -16.80
N TYR A 359 -15.44 -11.26 -17.65
CA TYR A 359 -15.29 -11.17 -19.10
C TYR A 359 -15.90 -9.86 -19.56
N LEU A 360 -15.05 -8.86 -19.76
CA LEU A 360 -15.49 -7.51 -20.09
C LEU A 360 -15.08 -7.16 -21.52
N ASN A 361 -16.04 -6.69 -22.30
CA ASN A 361 -15.75 -6.08 -23.59
C ASN A 361 -15.22 -4.66 -23.36
N ARG A 362 -13.91 -4.44 -23.61
CA ARG A 362 -13.26 -3.14 -23.37
C ARG A 362 -13.63 -2.04 -24.37
N TRP A 363 -14.24 -2.39 -25.50
CA TRP A 363 -14.81 -1.40 -26.42
C TRP A 363 -16.12 -0.83 -25.86
N ALA A 364 -16.94 -1.68 -25.23
CA ALA A 364 -18.20 -1.30 -24.64
C ALA A 364 -18.05 -0.71 -23.22
N TYR A 365 -17.08 -1.19 -22.44
CA TYR A 365 -16.93 -0.83 -21.03
C TYR A 365 -15.48 -0.52 -20.64
N ILE A 366 -15.30 0.52 -19.83
CA ILE A 366 -14.02 0.83 -19.18
C ILE A 366 -14.17 0.54 -17.69
N ALA A 367 -13.28 -0.28 -17.13
CA ALA A 367 -13.28 -0.62 -15.71
C ALA A 367 -12.18 0.14 -14.96
N TYR A 368 -12.58 0.95 -13.98
CA TYR A 368 -11.68 1.58 -13.01
C TYR A 368 -11.67 0.76 -11.73
N ILE A 369 -10.51 0.18 -11.39
CA ILE A 369 -10.34 -0.61 -10.18
C ILE A 369 -10.02 0.33 -9.02
N ILE A 370 -10.92 0.41 -8.05
CA ILE A 370 -10.81 1.28 -6.87
C ILE A 370 -10.60 0.41 -5.62
N PRO A 371 -9.50 0.60 -4.88
CA PRO A 371 -9.31 -0.08 -3.60
C PRO A 371 -10.25 0.49 -2.52
N THR A 372 -10.91 -0.41 -1.80
CA THR A 372 -11.87 -0.12 -0.71
C THR A 372 -11.29 -0.35 0.68
N THR A 373 -10.06 -0.88 0.73
CA THR A 373 -9.25 -0.96 1.94
C THR A 373 -8.70 0.40 2.32
N ASN A 374 -8.19 0.52 3.56
CA ASN A 374 -7.50 1.72 3.99
C ASN A 374 -6.23 1.92 3.16
N LEU A 375 -6.12 3.08 2.53
CA LEU A 375 -4.94 3.51 1.76
C LEU A 375 -4.17 4.51 2.61
N THR A 376 -2.87 4.28 2.75
CA THR A 376 -1.97 5.19 3.47
C THR A 376 -1.09 5.91 2.47
N ILE A 377 -1.12 7.24 2.53
CA ILE A 377 -0.29 8.16 1.76
C ILE A 377 0.70 8.78 2.73
N ASP A 378 1.99 8.82 2.39
CA ASP A 378 3.06 9.20 3.31
C ASP A 378 3.90 10.34 2.72
N TRP A 379 4.09 11.42 3.49
CA TRP A 379 4.96 12.55 3.20
C TRP A 379 6.19 12.41 4.09
N ALA A 380 7.17 11.63 3.67
CA ALA A 380 8.37 11.35 4.47
C ALA A 380 9.63 11.41 3.60
N GLU A 381 10.77 11.66 4.23
CA GLU A 381 12.05 11.65 3.54
C GLU A 381 12.33 10.22 3.08
N GLU A 382 12.61 10.07 1.79
CA GLU A 382 12.99 8.78 1.23
C GLU A 382 14.27 8.32 1.94
N SER A 383 14.14 7.26 2.75
CA SER A 383 15.27 6.74 3.51
C SER A 383 16.28 6.10 2.56
N GLY A 384 17.19 6.91 2.01
CA GLY A 384 18.47 6.52 1.42
C GLY A 384 18.48 5.22 0.64
N GLY A 385 17.76 5.17 -0.48
CA GLY A 385 18.07 4.25 -1.58
C GLY A 385 18.55 5.08 -2.75
N ASN A 386 19.80 4.91 -3.19
CA ASN A 386 20.23 5.33 -4.52
C ASN A 386 19.43 4.54 -5.56
N GLY A 387 18.19 4.96 -5.81
CA GLY A 387 17.30 4.46 -6.84
C GLY A 387 17.12 5.56 -7.87
N ASP A 388 17.54 5.27 -9.09
CA ASP A 388 17.35 6.06 -10.30
C ASP A 388 15.92 6.66 -10.38
N PRO A 389 15.74 7.97 -10.65
CA PRO A 389 14.43 8.59 -10.83
C PRO A 389 13.84 8.16 -12.18
N GLY A 390 13.33 6.92 -12.25
CA GLY A 390 12.75 6.41 -13.49
C GLY A 390 12.41 4.93 -13.58
N THR A 391 12.49 4.14 -12.50
CA THR A 391 12.13 2.71 -12.57
C THR A 391 10.87 2.38 -11.77
N ASP A 392 9.74 2.48 -12.46
CA ASP A 392 8.47 1.88 -12.02
C ASP A 392 8.63 0.36 -11.87
N ALA A 393 8.88 -0.06 -10.64
CA ALA A 393 8.90 -1.47 -10.26
C ALA A 393 7.48 -2.03 -10.29
N THR A 394 7.09 -2.54 -11.45
CA THR A 394 6.06 -3.57 -11.58
C THR A 394 6.54 -4.84 -10.87
N GLY A 395 6.21 -4.97 -9.59
CA GLY A 395 6.59 -6.11 -8.75
C GLY A 395 5.51 -6.47 -7.73
N ALA A 396 4.87 -7.61 -7.94
CA ALA A 396 3.79 -8.17 -7.14
C ALA A 396 4.24 -8.54 -5.70
N SER A 397 3.82 -7.77 -4.70
CA SER A 397 3.45 -8.28 -3.35
C SER A 397 2.79 -7.15 -2.55
N GLY A 398 1.52 -7.35 -2.19
CA GLY A 398 0.61 -6.30 -1.74
C GLY A 398 0.84 -5.84 -0.30
N VAL A 399 1.43 -4.66 -0.14
CA VAL A 399 0.79 -3.49 0.48
C VAL A 399 1.19 -2.30 -0.38
N ARG A 400 0.29 -1.80 -1.23
CA ARG A 400 0.52 -0.58 -2.03
C ARG A 400 0.85 0.58 -1.08
N ARG A 401 2.14 0.93 -0.94
CA ARG A 401 2.55 2.28 -0.49
C ARG A 401 2.27 3.19 -1.67
N VAL A 402 1.07 3.74 -1.72
CA VAL A 402 0.47 4.27 -2.96
C VAL A 402 1.26 5.45 -3.53
N GLN A 403 1.86 6.30 -2.68
CA GLN A 403 2.75 7.37 -3.15
C GLN A 403 3.52 7.91 -1.95
N LEU A 404 4.83 8.07 -2.10
CA LEU A 404 5.67 8.76 -1.13
C LEU A 404 5.92 10.17 -1.65
N PHE A 405 5.57 11.17 -0.87
CA PHE A 405 5.90 12.57 -1.14
C PHE A 405 7.04 13.02 -0.25
N ASN A 406 7.78 14.04 -0.69
CA ASN A 406 8.77 14.70 0.17
C ASN A 406 8.10 15.30 1.42
N PRO A 407 8.81 15.39 2.56
CA PRO A 407 8.31 16.09 3.73
C PRO A 407 7.89 17.52 3.41
N LEU A 408 6.83 17.98 4.06
CA LEU A 408 6.30 19.32 3.85
C LEU A 408 7.25 20.34 4.48
N ALA A 409 7.81 21.23 3.67
CA ALA A 409 8.60 22.37 4.13
C ALA A 409 7.67 23.55 4.43
N VAL A 410 7.47 23.85 5.71
CA VAL A 410 6.56 24.91 6.19
C VAL A 410 7.30 25.93 7.02
N ILE A 411 6.82 27.18 7.00
CA ILE A 411 7.40 28.30 7.75
C ILE A 411 6.46 28.61 8.92
N SER A 412 7.01 28.74 10.12
CA SER A 412 6.26 29.10 11.32
C SER A 412 5.99 30.60 11.43
N ARG A 413 5.12 31.00 12.36
CA ARG A 413 4.83 32.42 12.65
C ARG A 413 6.08 33.23 13.02
N ASP A 414 7.03 32.60 13.68
CA ASP A 414 8.34 33.16 14.09
C ASP A 414 9.40 33.12 12.98
N GLY A 415 9.04 32.67 11.78
CA GLY A 415 9.89 32.74 10.58
C GLY A 415 10.88 31.59 10.42
N PHE A 416 10.75 30.52 11.22
CA PHE A 416 11.62 29.35 11.09
C PHE A 416 11.05 28.33 10.11
N GLU A 417 11.91 27.79 9.25
CA GLU A 417 11.58 26.67 8.37
C GLU A 417 11.63 25.35 9.16
N MET A 418 10.56 24.55 9.06
CA MET A 418 10.52 23.20 9.62
C MET A 418 10.04 22.20 8.57
N ARG A 419 10.51 20.96 8.67
CA ARG A 419 10.01 19.86 7.83
C ARG A 419 9.06 18.99 8.63
N VAL A 420 7.84 18.80 8.13
CA VAL A 420 6.80 17.99 8.78
C VAL A 420 6.53 16.76 7.93
N SER A 421 6.68 15.59 8.54
CA SER A 421 6.29 14.32 7.94
C SER A 421 4.86 13.96 8.33
N VAL A 422 4.03 13.62 7.36
CA VAL A 422 2.59 13.40 7.54
C VAL A 422 2.19 12.07 6.92
N LYS A 423 1.26 11.36 7.56
CA LYS A 423 0.61 10.17 7.02
C LYS A 423 -0.88 10.39 6.97
N VAL A 424 -1.49 10.21 5.81
CA VAL A 424 -2.93 10.34 5.63
C VAL A 424 -3.49 8.97 5.27
N VAL A 425 -4.48 8.54 6.05
CA VAL A 425 -5.19 7.29 5.82
C VAL A 425 -6.59 7.62 5.29
N ILE A 426 -6.86 7.18 4.07
CA ILE A 426 -8.16 7.36 3.40
C ILE A 426 -8.80 6.01 3.13
N ARG A 427 -10.11 6.02 2.91
CA ARG A 427 -10.88 4.86 2.48
C ARG A 427 -11.97 5.31 1.52
N VAL A 428 -12.21 4.54 0.47
CA VAL A 428 -13.36 4.73 -0.42
C VAL A 428 -14.37 3.62 -0.14
N ARG A 429 -15.62 3.98 0.13
CA ARG A 429 -16.68 2.97 0.29
C ARG A 429 -17.20 2.51 -1.08
N PRO A 430 -17.59 1.22 -1.23
CA PRO A 430 -18.08 0.68 -2.50
C PRO A 430 -19.24 1.47 -3.13
N ASP A 431 -20.20 1.92 -2.31
CA ASP A 431 -21.36 2.72 -2.69
C ASP A 431 -20.99 4.11 -3.22
N GLN A 432 -19.86 4.65 -2.77
CA GLN A 432 -19.39 5.98 -3.13
C GLN A 432 -18.38 6.00 -4.28
N ALA A 433 -17.80 4.85 -4.62
CA ALA A 433 -16.76 4.76 -5.65
C ALA A 433 -17.20 5.32 -7.02
N PRO A 434 -18.42 5.06 -7.53
CA PRO A 434 -18.87 5.66 -8.81
C PRO A 434 -18.90 7.19 -8.77
N LEU A 435 -19.31 7.77 -7.64
CA LEU A 435 -19.39 9.22 -7.45
C LEU A 435 -18.00 9.87 -7.39
N MET A 436 -17.03 9.18 -6.78
CA MET A 436 -15.63 9.59 -6.79
C MET A 436 -15.09 9.61 -8.23
N VAL A 437 -15.29 8.53 -8.99
CA VAL A 437 -14.84 8.42 -10.38
C VAL A 437 -15.46 9.52 -11.25
N ALA A 438 -16.74 9.85 -11.03
CA ALA A 438 -17.42 10.94 -11.75
C ALA A 438 -16.79 12.32 -11.55
N LYS A 439 -16.17 12.58 -10.38
CA LYS A 439 -15.57 13.89 -10.08
C LYS A 439 -14.11 14.00 -10.49
N ILE A 440 -13.32 12.94 -10.29
CA ILE A 440 -11.84 13.00 -10.39
C ILE A 440 -11.25 11.97 -11.37
N GLY A 441 -12.04 10.98 -11.78
CA GLY A 441 -11.62 9.89 -12.65
C GLY A 441 -10.96 8.74 -11.90
N SER A 442 -9.72 8.92 -11.44
CA SER A 442 -8.90 7.86 -10.80
C SER A 442 -8.47 8.21 -9.38
N ILE A 443 -8.07 7.19 -8.61
CA ILE A 443 -7.52 7.39 -7.26
C ILE A 443 -6.17 8.14 -7.29
N GLU A 444 -5.37 7.95 -8.33
CA GLU A 444 -4.09 8.64 -8.53
C GLU A 444 -4.32 10.14 -8.71
N ASN A 445 -5.27 10.52 -9.57
CA ASN A 445 -5.65 11.92 -9.77
C ASN A 445 -6.16 12.56 -8.46
N LEU A 446 -6.88 11.80 -7.64
CA LEU A 446 -7.30 12.28 -6.31
C LEU A 446 -6.09 12.58 -5.42
N ILE A 447 -5.09 11.70 -5.41
CA ILE A 447 -3.90 11.86 -4.58
C ILE A 447 -3.09 13.07 -5.03
N ASP A 448 -2.79 13.16 -6.32
CA ASP A 448 -1.87 14.16 -6.86
C ASP A 448 -2.50 15.56 -6.99
N HIS A 449 -3.78 15.65 -7.35
CA HIS A 449 -4.42 16.93 -7.64
C HIS A 449 -5.35 17.45 -6.54
N VAL A 450 -5.75 16.60 -5.59
CA VAL A 450 -6.64 17.01 -4.49
C VAL A 450 -5.95 16.87 -3.14
N ILE A 451 -5.55 15.65 -2.77
CA ILE A 451 -5.01 15.37 -1.43
C ILE A 451 -3.69 16.09 -1.23
N HIS A 452 -2.74 15.98 -2.16
CA HIS A 452 -1.42 16.59 -2.00
C HIS A 452 -1.47 18.12 -1.85
N PRO A 453 -2.13 18.89 -2.75
CA PRO A 453 -2.26 20.34 -2.57
C PRO A 453 -3.04 20.74 -1.31
N MET A 454 -4.05 19.96 -0.94
CA MET A 454 -4.86 20.25 0.24
C MET A 454 -4.10 20.03 1.55
N ILE A 455 -3.33 18.95 1.65
CA ILE A 455 -2.47 18.67 2.80
C ILE A 455 -1.35 19.71 2.90
N ASP A 456 -0.66 20.05 1.79
CA ASP A 456 0.34 21.12 1.79
C ASP A 456 -0.25 22.45 2.28
N SER A 457 -1.40 22.85 1.73
CA SER A 457 -2.09 24.08 2.13
C SER A 457 -2.53 24.05 3.60
N SER A 458 -3.08 22.94 4.08
CA SER A 458 -3.55 22.82 5.46
C SER A 458 -2.40 22.98 6.46
N PHE A 459 -1.29 22.25 6.26
CA PHE A 459 -0.13 22.32 7.14
C PHE A 459 0.60 23.66 7.03
N ARG A 460 0.70 24.25 5.84
CA ARG A 460 1.27 25.61 5.67
C ARG A 460 0.48 26.67 6.43
N ASN A 461 -0.86 26.62 6.36
CA ASN A 461 -1.75 27.54 7.08
C ASN A 461 -1.64 27.37 8.61
N GLN A 462 -1.60 26.12 9.08
CA GLN A 462 -1.44 25.82 10.51
C GLN A 462 -0.08 26.30 11.02
N ALA A 463 1.01 25.95 10.34
CA ALA A 463 2.36 26.37 10.69
C ALA A 463 2.49 27.90 10.75
N SER A 464 1.88 28.61 9.79
CA SER A 464 1.90 30.08 9.76
C SER A 464 1.20 30.74 10.96
N SER A 465 0.27 30.03 11.62
CA SER A 465 -0.49 30.55 12.76
C SER A 465 0.17 30.27 14.12
N SER A 466 1.03 29.25 14.20
CA SER A 466 1.68 28.78 15.43
C SER A 466 3.19 29.06 15.43
N GLU A 467 3.76 29.25 16.62
CA GLU A 467 5.22 29.27 16.78
C GLU A 467 5.80 27.86 16.65
N ALA A 468 7.03 27.75 16.16
CA ALA A 468 7.66 26.47 15.86
C ALA A 468 7.70 25.48 17.04
N MET A 469 7.99 25.99 18.25
CA MET A 469 8.04 25.16 19.45
C MET A 469 6.65 24.72 19.92
N ASN A 470 5.66 25.62 19.84
CA ASN A 470 4.28 25.31 20.23
C ASN A 470 3.65 24.29 19.27
N PHE A 471 3.97 24.38 17.98
CA PHE A 471 3.54 23.38 16.98
C PHE A 471 4.03 21.96 17.32
N MET A 472 5.22 21.83 17.91
CA MET A 472 5.75 20.53 18.38
C MET A 472 5.09 20.07 19.68
N GLN A 473 4.84 20.98 20.63
CA GLN A 473 4.23 20.65 21.94
C GLN A 473 2.76 20.28 21.80
N ASP A 474 1.99 21.05 21.03
CA ASP A 474 0.55 20.90 20.81
C ASP A 474 0.24 20.02 19.58
N ARG A 475 1.13 19.08 19.23
CA ARG A 475 1.01 18.20 18.06
C ARG A 475 -0.34 17.50 17.97
N ALA A 476 -0.89 17.08 19.11
CA ALA A 476 -2.18 16.39 19.15
C ALA A 476 -3.33 17.28 18.65
N ASP A 477 -3.33 18.55 19.05
CA ASP A 477 -4.35 19.52 18.66
C ASP A 477 -4.19 19.93 17.19
N GLU A 478 -2.95 20.13 16.72
CA GLU A 478 -2.67 20.42 15.31
C GLU A 478 -3.09 19.25 14.40
N GLN A 479 -2.84 18.01 14.84
CA GLN A 479 -3.30 16.81 14.13
C GLN A 479 -4.83 16.72 14.06
N ALA A 480 -5.53 17.03 15.16
CA ALA A 480 -7.00 17.01 15.19
C ALA A 480 -7.59 18.08 14.25
N LYS A 481 -7.02 19.30 14.25
CA LYS A 481 -7.41 20.37 13.31
C LYS A 481 -7.17 19.96 11.86
N ALA A 482 -6.03 19.34 11.56
CA ALA A 482 -5.69 18.91 10.20
C ALA A 482 -6.64 17.81 9.73
N HIS A 483 -6.98 16.86 10.61
CA HIS A 483 -7.96 15.80 10.32
C HIS A 483 -9.35 16.36 10.04
N ALA A 484 -9.85 17.27 10.87
CA ALA A 484 -11.18 17.87 10.68
C ALA A 484 -11.29 18.61 9.33
N ARG A 485 -10.28 19.42 8.98
CA ARG A 485 -10.25 20.16 7.71
C ARG A 485 -10.13 19.23 6.50
N THR A 486 -9.27 18.22 6.58
CA THR A 486 -9.07 17.23 5.52
C THR A 486 -10.35 16.42 5.29
N ARG A 487 -11.04 16.06 6.38
CA ARG A 487 -12.29 15.31 6.32
C ARG A 487 -13.40 16.08 5.59
N GLU A 488 -13.60 17.35 5.94
CA GLU A 488 -14.64 18.19 5.31
C GLU A 488 -14.40 18.37 3.80
N GLU A 489 -13.13 18.52 3.38
CA GLU A 489 -12.80 18.63 1.96
C GLU A 489 -12.95 17.30 1.21
N LEU A 490 -12.49 16.19 1.77
CA LEU A 490 -12.59 14.87 1.11
C LEU A 490 -14.03 14.36 0.99
N GLU A 491 -14.91 14.77 1.89
CA GLU A 491 -16.33 14.43 1.82
C GLU A 491 -16.99 14.97 0.53
N LYS A 492 -16.52 16.12 0.00
CA LYS A 492 -16.99 16.69 -1.29
C LYS A 492 -16.67 15.81 -2.50
N TYR A 493 -15.68 14.93 -2.36
CA TYR A 493 -15.24 13.96 -3.35
C TYR A 493 -15.74 12.53 -3.05
N HIS A 494 -16.58 12.37 -2.01
CA HIS A 494 -17.09 11.09 -1.52
C HIS A 494 -15.98 10.11 -1.09
N VAL A 495 -14.93 10.64 -0.46
CA VAL A 495 -13.81 9.87 0.09
C VAL A 495 -13.79 10.03 1.60
N GLU A 496 -13.65 8.94 2.33
CA GLU A 496 -13.63 8.93 3.78
C GLU A 496 -12.20 9.15 4.30
N CYS A 497 -12.01 10.20 5.11
CA CYS A 497 -10.76 10.43 5.82
C CYS A 497 -10.76 9.68 7.16
N VAL A 498 -9.99 8.59 7.26
CA VAL A 498 -9.91 7.80 8.49
C VAL A 498 -9.07 8.53 9.54
N SER A 499 -7.86 8.94 9.17
CA SER A 499 -6.96 9.67 10.09
C SER A 499 -5.90 10.46 9.33
N VAL A 500 -5.52 11.61 9.87
CA VAL A 500 -4.30 12.34 9.49
C VAL A 500 -3.36 12.25 10.68
N LEU A 501 -2.14 11.79 10.46
CA LEU A 501 -1.12 11.57 11.49
C LEU A 501 0.11 12.42 11.16
N ILE A 502 0.52 13.28 12.08
CA ILE A 502 1.86 13.87 12.01
C ILE A 502 2.80 12.77 12.49
N SER A 503 3.90 12.49 11.79
CA SER A 503 4.87 11.43 12.17
C SER A 503 6.07 12.02 12.88
N GLN A 504 6.78 12.93 12.20
CA GLN A 504 8.00 13.58 12.68
C GLN A 504 7.97 15.06 12.32
N ILE A 505 8.48 15.90 13.23
CA ILE A 505 8.69 17.33 13.01
C ILE A 505 10.19 17.57 13.15
N ILE A 506 10.82 18.04 12.09
CA ILE A 506 12.25 18.37 12.06
C ILE A 506 12.36 19.90 12.18
N LEU A 507 12.85 20.35 13.32
CA LEU A 507 13.14 21.75 13.62
C LEU A 507 14.62 22.07 13.31
N PRO A 508 14.94 23.31 12.94
CA PRO A 508 16.33 23.72 12.75
C PRO A 508 17.09 23.73 14.09
N GLN A 509 18.36 23.35 14.08
CA GLN A 509 19.18 23.21 15.30
C GLN A 509 19.31 24.53 16.07
N GLU A 510 19.38 25.66 15.36
CA GLU A 510 19.49 27.00 15.95
C GLU A 510 18.36 27.31 16.95
N LEU A 511 17.12 26.91 16.62
CA LEU A 511 15.97 27.13 17.50
C LEU A 511 16.05 26.29 18.78
N MET A 512 16.53 25.04 18.67
CA MET A 512 16.71 24.16 19.81
C MET A 512 17.79 24.67 20.76
N GLU A 513 18.88 25.24 20.24
CA GLU A 513 19.92 25.87 21.05
C GLU A 513 19.40 27.12 21.78
N ILE A 514 18.66 27.98 21.08
CA ILE A 514 18.05 29.18 21.68
C ILE A 514 17.07 28.78 22.78
N HIS A 515 16.21 27.80 22.53
CA HIS A 515 15.26 27.32 23.52
C HIS A 515 15.97 26.71 24.73
N THR A 516 16.98 25.87 24.51
CA THR A 516 17.78 25.26 25.58
C THR A 516 18.45 26.34 26.42
N ARG A 517 19.05 27.36 25.78
CA ARG A 517 19.65 28.51 26.46
C ARG A 517 18.64 29.31 27.27
N ARG A 518 17.43 29.53 26.72
CA ARG A 518 16.33 30.21 27.42
C ARG A 518 15.86 29.43 28.65
N VAL A 519 15.71 28.11 28.54
CA VAL A 519 15.33 27.24 29.67
C VAL A 519 16.40 27.26 30.75
N ILE A 520 17.69 27.14 30.38
CA ILE A 520 18.81 27.23 31.33
C ILE A 520 18.81 28.59 32.03
N ALA A 521 18.63 29.69 31.30
CA ALA A 521 18.57 31.03 31.88
C ALA A 521 17.39 31.17 32.87
N ALA A 522 16.20 30.65 32.52
CA ALA A 522 15.05 30.66 33.42
C ALA A 522 15.29 29.81 34.68
N GLN A 523 15.90 28.63 34.55
CA GLN A 523 16.29 27.80 35.69
C GLN A 523 17.35 28.46 36.57
N GLN A 524 18.35 29.11 35.97
CA GLN A 524 19.36 29.89 36.69
C GLN A 524 18.74 31.06 37.44
N GLN A 525 17.78 31.78 36.84
CA GLN A 525 17.05 32.85 37.50
C GLN A 525 16.23 32.32 38.68
N ALA A 526 15.52 31.20 38.51
CA ALA A 526 14.78 30.57 39.60
C ALA A 526 15.70 30.12 40.73
N MET A 527 16.84 29.49 40.41
CA MET A 527 17.86 29.11 41.38
C MET A 527 18.40 30.33 42.13
N PHE A 528 18.69 31.42 41.42
CA PHE A 528 19.20 32.66 42.03
C PHE A 528 18.17 33.31 42.96
N ILE A 529 16.89 33.36 42.56
CA ILE A 529 15.80 33.84 43.43
C ILE A 529 15.71 33.00 44.70
N GLU A 530 15.79 31.67 44.56
CA GLU A 530 15.71 30.77 45.70
C GLU A 530 16.96 30.87 46.60
N GLN A 531 18.16 31.03 46.01
CA GLN A 531 19.40 31.34 46.73
C GLN A 531 19.31 32.69 47.47
N GLN A 532 18.73 33.73 46.85
CA GLN A 532 18.52 35.02 47.49
C GLN A 532 17.57 34.91 48.68
N LYS A 533 16.47 34.15 48.55
CA LYS A 533 15.57 33.88 49.68
C LYS A 533 16.27 33.14 50.80
N ALA A 534 17.02 32.07 50.48
CA ALA A 534 17.76 31.29 51.47
C ALA A 534 18.84 32.13 52.19
N GLU A 535 19.56 33.00 51.47
CA GLU A 535 20.52 33.92 52.09
C GLU A 535 19.82 34.99 52.94
N HIS A 536 18.68 35.53 52.49
CA HIS A 536 17.91 36.47 53.29
C HIS A 536 17.41 35.84 54.59
N GLU A 537 16.93 34.59 54.56
CA GLU A 537 16.57 33.82 55.75
C GLU A 537 17.78 33.54 56.66
N ARG A 538 18.95 33.22 56.08
CA ARG A 538 20.19 33.04 56.84
C ARG A 538 20.59 34.33 57.56
N ILE A 539 20.60 35.47 56.87
CA ILE A 539 20.89 36.78 57.46
C ILE A 539 19.89 37.11 58.57
N ALA A 540 18.60 36.81 58.39
CA ALA A 540 17.59 37.01 59.42
C ALA A 540 17.85 36.13 60.67
N THR A 541 18.24 34.88 60.46
CA THR A 541 18.57 33.94 61.54
C THR A 541 19.83 34.36 62.29
N GLU A 542 20.89 34.76 61.57
CA GLU A 542 22.13 35.29 62.15
C GLU A 542 21.90 36.60 62.92
N ASN A 543 21.10 37.53 62.38
CA ASN A 543 20.73 38.75 63.10
C ASN A 543 19.92 38.44 64.38
N THR A 544 19.09 37.40 64.35
CA THR A 544 18.33 36.95 65.53
C THR A 544 19.27 36.34 66.57
N ARG A 545 20.23 35.53 66.14
CA ARG A 545 21.29 34.96 67.00
C ARG A 545 22.17 36.04 67.63
N ALA A 546 22.64 37.01 66.84
CA ALA A 546 23.44 38.13 67.31
C ALA A 546 22.69 39.01 68.34
N LYS A 547 21.37 39.17 68.21
CA LYS A 547 20.53 39.83 69.22
C LYS A 547 20.42 39.00 70.50
N ALA A 548 20.25 37.68 70.38
CA ALA A 548 20.17 36.78 71.53
C ALA A 548 21.50 36.72 72.32
N ASP A 549 22.65 36.69 71.65
CA ASP A 549 23.96 36.69 72.31
C ASP A 549 24.20 37.99 73.09
N LYS A 550 23.81 39.15 72.54
CA LYS A 550 23.84 40.44 73.27
C LYS A 550 22.87 40.49 74.46
N GLN A 551 21.76 39.76 74.39
CA GLN A 551 20.82 39.65 75.50
C GLN A 551 21.46 38.99 76.73
N ILE A 552 22.35 38.00 76.54
CA ILE A 552 23.09 37.35 77.64
C ILE A 552 23.96 38.38 78.38
N GLU A 553 24.65 39.25 77.62
CA GLU A 553 25.51 40.29 78.18
C GLU A 553 24.69 41.38 78.90
N LEU A 554 23.56 41.80 78.33
CA LEU A 554 22.64 42.75 78.98
C LEU A 554 22.04 42.20 80.29
N VAL A 555 21.66 40.93 80.30
CA VAL A 555 21.11 40.26 81.50
C VAL A 555 22.19 40.13 82.58
N ALA A 556 23.43 39.79 82.23
CA ALA A 556 24.56 39.75 83.17
C ALA A 556 24.84 41.13 83.80
N ALA A 557 24.84 42.20 82.99
CA ALA A 557 24.98 43.57 83.49
C ALA A 557 23.84 43.97 84.44
N GLN A 558 22.61 43.59 84.11
CA GLN A 558 21.44 43.88 84.95
C GLN A 558 21.45 43.12 86.28
N ILE A 559 21.88 41.86 86.29
CA ILE A 559 22.08 41.06 87.51
C ILE A 559 23.20 41.68 88.38
N GLY A 560 24.28 42.15 87.77
CA GLY A 560 25.36 42.84 88.48
C GLY A 560 24.89 44.10 89.23
N VAL A 561 24.04 44.92 88.61
CA VAL A 561 23.41 46.09 89.25
C VAL A 561 22.51 45.66 90.42
N GLN A 562 21.72 44.61 90.26
CA GLN A 562 20.86 44.10 91.34
C GLN A 562 21.67 43.58 92.55
N ILE A 563 22.79 42.88 92.32
CA ILE A 563 23.68 42.42 93.39
C ILE A 563 24.27 43.62 94.15
N ALA A 564 24.69 44.67 93.44
CA ALA A 564 25.22 45.89 94.06
C ALA A 564 24.16 46.60 94.93
N ASP A 565 22.92 46.71 94.45
CA ASP A 565 21.81 47.31 95.22
C ASP A 565 21.43 46.48 96.44
N GLN A 566 21.42 45.15 96.33
CA GLN A 566 21.15 44.25 97.47
C GLN A 566 22.27 44.32 98.51
N THR A 567 23.52 44.41 98.08
CA THR A 567 24.68 44.60 98.96
C THR A 567 24.59 45.95 99.69
N LYS A 568 24.17 47.01 98.99
CA LYS A 568 23.93 48.34 99.59
C LYS A 568 22.78 48.33 100.62
N LYS A 569 21.69 47.61 100.35
CA LYS A 569 20.59 47.46 101.32
C LYS A 569 21.03 46.67 102.56
N LYS A 570 21.83 45.62 102.40
CA LYS A 570 22.38 44.83 103.51
C LYS A 570 23.24 45.70 104.45
N THR A 571 24.13 46.53 103.91
CA THR A 571 25.00 47.40 104.72
C THR A 571 24.23 48.50 105.46
N ILE A 572 23.15 49.04 104.89
CA ILE A 572 22.26 50.00 105.57
C ILE A 572 21.56 49.33 106.76
N ILE A 573 21.00 48.13 106.58
CA ILE A 573 20.29 47.40 107.64
C ILE A 573 21.24 47.02 108.79
N GLU A 574 22.47 46.61 108.49
CA GLU A 574 23.50 46.31 109.50
C GLU A 574 23.99 47.57 110.25
N ALA A 575 23.94 48.75 109.62
CA ALA A 575 24.26 50.02 110.27
C ALA A 575 23.12 50.50 111.19
N GLU A 576 21.86 50.37 110.75
CA GLU A 576 20.68 50.67 111.57
C GLU A 576 20.56 49.75 112.78
N GLY A 577 20.87 48.46 112.63
CA GLY A 577 20.90 47.49 113.73
C GLY A 577 21.93 47.84 114.81
N ARG A 578 23.11 48.33 114.40
CA ARG A 578 24.16 48.80 115.34
C ARG A 578 23.77 50.11 116.04
N ALA A 579 23.12 51.04 115.35
CA ALA A 579 22.64 52.29 115.96
C ALA A 579 21.56 52.02 117.02
N ARG A 580 20.64 51.07 116.75
CA ARG A 580 19.57 50.71 117.67
C ARG A 580 20.07 49.97 118.91
N ALA A 581 21.13 49.17 118.79
CA ALA A 581 21.79 48.51 119.92
C ALA A 581 22.41 49.52 120.91
N VAL A 582 23.14 50.51 120.39
CA VAL A 582 23.79 51.56 121.22
C VAL A 582 22.76 52.45 121.92
N GLN A 583 21.61 52.73 121.29
CA GLN A 583 20.56 53.55 121.89
C GLN A 583 19.88 52.85 123.09
N VAL A 584 19.63 51.55 122.97
CA VAL A 584 19.04 50.73 124.05
C VAL A 584 20.03 50.53 125.21
N GLU A 585 21.32 50.40 124.91
CA GLU A 585 22.38 50.27 125.93
C GLU A 585 22.57 51.58 126.71
N GLY A 586 22.53 52.74 126.04
CA GLY A 586 22.59 54.06 126.68
C GLY A 586 21.40 54.39 127.58
N GLU A 587 20.17 53.98 127.22
CA GLU A 587 18.99 54.15 128.08
C GLU A 587 19.04 53.26 129.34
N ALA A 588 19.66 52.08 129.25
CA ALA A 588 19.82 51.17 130.37
C ALA A 588 20.86 51.67 131.39
N GLU A 589 21.98 52.23 130.93
CA GLU A 589 22.99 52.86 131.81
C GLU A 589 22.46 54.13 132.48
N GLY A 590 21.68 54.96 131.77
CA GLY A 590 21.07 56.16 132.34
C GLY A 590 20.13 55.86 133.51
N LYS A 591 19.27 54.83 133.39
CA LYS A 591 18.37 54.40 134.47
C LYS A 591 19.11 53.80 135.67
N LYS A 592 20.22 53.09 135.41
CA LYS A 592 21.07 52.51 136.46
C LYS A 592 21.76 53.59 137.30
N ILE A 593 22.28 54.64 136.67
CA ILE A 593 22.95 55.75 137.37
C ILE A 593 21.95 56.57 138.20
N LEU A 594 20.74 56.83 137.68
CA LEU A 594 19.69 57.53 138.40
C LEU A 594 19.26 56.78 139.67
N ALA A 595 19.07 55.46 139.57
CA ALA A 595 18.69 54.62 140.71
C ALA A 595 19.79 54.52 141.78
N ILE A 596 21.06 54.48 141.38
CA ILE A 596 22.20 54.52 142.32
C ILE A 596 22.28 55.88 143.01
N GLY A 597 22.08 56.99 142.28
CA GLY A 597 22.11 58.34 142.84
C GLY A 597 20.98 58.63 143.84
N THR A 598 19.77 58.11 143.61
CA THR A 598 18.67 58.25 144.58
C THR A 598 18.88 57.40 145.83
N ALA A 599 19.45 56.21 145.67
CA ALA A 599 19.71 55.30 146.79
C ALA A 599 20.86 55.78 147.69
N THR A 600 21.89 56.42 147.14
CA THR A 600 22.98 57.02 147.94
C THR A 600 22.51 58.27 148.68
N ALA A 601 21.65 59.10 148.07
CA ALA A 601 21.07 60.26 148.75
C ALA A 601 20.20 59.85 149.96
N GLU A 602 19.29 58.88 149.80
CA GLU A 602 18.47 58.38 150.91
C GLU A 602 19.28 57.68 152.01
N ALA A 603 20.39 57.01 151.64
CA ALA A 603 21.29 56.38 152.61
C ALA A 603 22.05 57.43 153.44
N TYR A 604 22.48 58.55 152.83
CA TYR A 604 23.11 59.66 153.53
C TYR A 604 22.14 60.33 154.50
N ASP A 605 20.91 60.61 154.08
CA ASP A 605 19.90 61.25 154.94
C ASP A 605 19.59 60.40 156.18
N LYS A 606 19.41 59.07 156.01
CA LYS A 606 19.16 58.16 157.14
C LYS A 606 20.37 57.96 158.05
N GLN A 607 21.60 57.99 157.52
CA GLN A 607 22.82 57.89 158.33
C GLN A 607 23.07 59.16 159.16
N VAL A 608 22.74 60.33 158.63
CA VAL A 608 22.83 61.61 159.36
C VAL A 608 21.82 61.65 160.52
N GLU A 609 20.60 61.15 160.31
CA GLU A 609 19.54 61.15 161.32
C GLU A 609 19.83 60.21 162.51
N ALA A 610 20.52 59.08 162.27
CA ALA A 610 20.77 58.06 163.29
C ALA A 610 22.06 58.27 164.12
N VAL A 611 23.08 58.96 163.60
CA VAL A 611 24.45 58.91 164.18
C VAL A 611 25.03 60.29 164.57
N GLY A 612 24.43 61.40 164.13
CA GLY A 612 24.86 62.74 164.52
C GLY A 612 26.17 63.22 163.86
N GLN A 613 26.17 64.50 163.47
CA GLN A 613 27.06 65.12 162.48
C GLN A 613 28.58 64.99 162.74
N LEU A 614 29.03 64.82 163.99
CA LEU A 614 30.45 64.82 164.34
C LEU A 614 31.12 63.42 164.25
N ASN A 615 30.35 62.34 164.34
CA ASN A 615 30.89 60.96 164.35
C ASN A 615 30.88 60.30 162.96
N LEU A 616 30.05 60.78 162.02
CA LEU A 616 29.98 60.27 160.64
C LEU A 616 31.27 60.60 159.85
N ALA A 617 31.83 61.79 160.05
CA ALA A 617 33.08 62.21 159.40
C ALA A 617 34.29 61.31 159.73
N GLY A 618 34.35 60.75 160.95
CA GLY A 618 35.42 59.83 161.35
C GLY A 618 35.30 58.44 160.70
N ILE A 619 34.07 57.96 160.46
CA ILE A 619 33.80 56.66 159.82
C ILE A 619 34.03 56.75 158.31
N GLU A 620 33.60 57.83 157.66
CA GLU A 620 33.76 58.05 156.22
C GLU A 620 35.25 58.17 155.82
N VAL A 621 36.06 58.85 156.64
CA VAL A 621 37.52 58.97 156.44
C VAL A 621 38.22 57.62 156.62
N THR A 622 37.76 56.79 157.56
CA THR A 622 38.35 55.45 157.77
C THR A 622 37.94 54.47 156.66
N LYS A 623 36.73 54.59 156.11
CA LYS A 623 36.20 53.72 155.04
C LYS A 623 36.78 54.06 153.66
N SER A 624 37.03 55.35 153.39
CA SER A 624 37.72 55.79 152.17
C SER A 624 39.20 55.38 152.15
N ILE A 625 39.84 55.25 153.31
CA ILE A 625 41.22 54.72 153.44
C ILE A 625 41.27 53.19 153.26
N ALA A 626 40.23 52.46 153.66
CA ALA A 626 40.15 50.99 153.49
C ALA A 626 39.77 50.53 152.07
N GLY A 627 38.88 51.27 151.38
CA GLY A 627 38.41 50.92 150.03
C GLY A 627 39.40 51.19 148.89
N ALA A 628 40.38 52.07 149.12
CA ALA A 628 41.44 52.39 148.15
C ALA A 628 42.63 51.41 148.18
N GLY A 629 42.61 50.37 149.04
CA GLY A 629 43.66 49.34 149.09
C GLY A 629 45.06 49.89 149.41
N LEU A 630 45.17 51.03 150.09
CA LEU A 630 46.45 51.60 150.50
C LEU A 630 47.00 50.89 151.75
N LYS A 631 48.15 50.24 151.60
CA LYS A 631 48.91 49.59 152.67
C LYS A 631 49.62 50.64 153.54
N ILE A 632 49.21 50.79 154.80
CA ILE A 632 49.83 51.71 155.78
C ILE A 632 50.85 50.96 156.64
N THR A 633 52.07 50.86 156.13
CA THR A 633 53.32 50.68 156.89
C THR A 633 54.45 51.28 156.05
N PRO A 634 55.25 52.23 156.56
CA PRO A 634 56.32 52.87 155.79
C PRO A 634 57.60 52.03 155.80
N ASP A 635 58.20 51.79 154.63
CA ASP A 635 59.59 51.33 154.48
C ASP A 635 60.27 52.09 153.33
N ILE A 636 60.45 53.40 153.56
CA ILE A 636 61.59 54.12 152.98
C ILE A 636 62.22 54.91 154.13
N MET A 637 63.30 54.36 154.68
CA MET A 637 64.28 55.14 155.41
C MET A 637 65.29 55.65 154.37
N VAL A 638 65.09 56.87 153.88
CA VAL A 638 66.19 57.70 153.34
C VAL A 638 66.49 58.75 154.40
N GLY A 639 67.67 58.62 154.97
CA GLY A 639 68.37 59.61 155.77
C GLY A 639 69.74 58.99 156.03
N GLY A 640 70.86 59.46 155.50
CA GLY A 640 71.18 60.81 155.07
C GLY A 640 72.49 61.18 155.77
N ALA A 641 73.44 61.73 155.01
CA ALA A 641 74.74 62.26 155.43
C ALA A 641 75.72 61.17 155.94
N ASP A 642 77.00 61.11 155.57
CA ASP A 642 77.90 62.03 154.89
C ASP A 642 78.96 61.20 154.12
N GLY A 643 79.42 61.72 152.97
CA GLY A 643 80.66 61.25 152.32
C GLY A 643 80.48 60.60 150.94
N ALA A 644 80.77 61.41 149.91
CA ALA A 644 81.35 61.04 148.61
C ALA A 644 80.83 59.79 147.83
N GLY A 645 80.10 60.04 146.73
CA GLY A 645 80.30 59.34 145.44
C GLY A 645 79.14 58.48 144.86
N GLY A 646 78.49 58.96 143.79
CA GLY A 646 78.17 58.17 142.57
C GLY A 646 76.77 57.51 142.36
N ALA A 647 75.94 58.15 141.51
CA ALA A 647 75.08 57.64 140.41
C ALA A 647 74.02 56.51 140.53
N ASN A 648 72.84 56.78 139.93
CA ASN A 648 71.86 55.90 139.25
C ASN A 648 70.80 55.07 140.05
N VAL A 649 69.55 55.56 140.13
CA VAL A 649 68.33 54.78 140.50
C VAL A 649 67.13 55.01 139.55
N PHE A 650 67.07 56.13 138.83
CA PHE A 650 65.96 56.44 137.89
C PHE A 650 65.95 55.56 136.62
N THR A 651 67.08 54.93 136.29
CA THR A 651 67.22 53.92 135.23
C THR A 651 66.69 52.52 135.63
N ALA A 652 66.56 52.23 136.93
CA ALA A 652 66.11 50.91 137.40
C ALA A 652 64.61 50.69 137.19
N PHE A 653 63.80 51.76 137.28
CA PHE A 653 62.34 51.66 137.15
C PHE A 653 61.88 51.48 135.69
N ILE A 654 62.54 52.16 134.74
CA ILE A 654 62.20 52.07 133.31
C ILE A 654 62.76 50.80 132.65
N ALA A 655 63.89 50.26 133.15
CA ALA A 655 64.43 48.98 132.68
C ALA A 655 63.51 47.79 133.05
N GLN A 656 62.84 47.83 134.20
CA GLN A 656 62.00 46.71 134.65
C GLN A 656 60.69 46.57 133.87
N LEU A 657 60.18 47.65 133.29
CA LEU A 657 58.95 47.65 132.49
C LEU A 657 59.20 47.33 131.01
N LEU A 658 60.44 47.53 130.51
CA LEU A 658 60.85 47.20 129.14
C LEU A 658 61.51 45.82 129.01
N ALA A 659 61.96 45.19 130.10
CA ALA A 659 62.62 43.87 130.09
C ALA A 659 61.65 42.67 130.24
N SER A 660 60.36 42.90 130.50
CA SER A 660 59.41 41.86 130.91
C SER A 660 58.45 41.34 129.83
N ASN A 661 58.80 41.47 128.53
CA ASN A 661 58.78 40.34 127.57
C ASN A 661 58.58 40.76 126.10
N ARG A 662 59.72 41.04 125.47
CA ARG A 662 59.96 40.71 124.07
C ARG A 662 61.07 39.65 124.07
N ASN A 663 60.73 38.36 124.04
CA ASN A 663 61.67 37.29 123.69
C ASN A 663 60.96 36.04 123.18
N ALA A 664 60.75 36.00 121.86
CA ALA A 664 61.05 34.86 121.01
C ALA A 664 61.00 35.35 119.55
N LEU A 665 62.10 35.95 119.13
CA LEU A 665 62.44 36.23 117.72
C LEU A 665 62.91 34.94 117.02
N THR A 666 62.87 34.99 115.69
CA THR A 666 63.90 34.59 114.69
C THR A 666 63.18 33.89 113.53
N THR A 667 63.42 34.15 112.24
CA THR A 667 64.63 34.42 111.44
C THR A 667 64.14 34.99 110.08
N SER A 668 64.68 36.10 109.57
CA SER A 668 65.81 36.18 108.60
C SER A 668 65.33 36.24 107.11
N PRO A 669 66.17 36.55 106.10
CA PRO A 669 66.20 37.84 105.38
C PRO A 669 66.08 37.70 103.84
N ASP A 670 66.22 38.83 103.10
CA ASP A 670 66.90 39.03 101.79
C ASP A 670 66.19 39.83 100.67
N GLN A 671 66.99 40.74 100.08
CA GLN A 671 66.95 41.46 98.77
C GLN A 671 66.12 42.74 98.54
N PRO A 672 66.83 43.83 98.19
CA PRO A 672 66.59 44.63 96.98
C PRO A 672 67.85 44.72 96.08
N GLU A 673 67.71 45.36 94.89
CA GLU A 673 68.73 45.67 93.85
C GLU A 673 69.10 44.55 92.84
N ASN A 674 69.51 44.77 91.57
CA ASN A 674 69.53 45.86 90.58
C ASN A 674 70.32 45.28 89.36
N GLY A 675 70.12 45.72 88.12
CA GLY A 675 70.95 45.23 87.00
C GLY A 675 70.54 45.58 85.57
N GLY A 676 70.68 46.86 85.21
CA GLY A 676 71.45 47.32 84.03
C GLY A 676 71.12 46.83 82.60
N GLN A 677 70.78 47.81 81.75
CA GLN A 677 71.45 48.12 80.46
C GLN A 677 71.44 47.07 79.31
N PRO A 678 71.85 47.45 78.07
CA PRO A 678 71.16 47.06 76.85
C PRO A 678 72.07 46.30 75.86
N ASN A 679 71.59 46.25 74.61
CA ASN A 679 72.29 46.15 73.33
C ASN A 679 72.20 44.83 72.58
N ARG A 680 71.79 45.05 71.31
CA ARG A 680 72.27 44.42 70.07
C ARG A 680 71.70 43.06 69.68
#